data_AF-A0A8J6NFT6-F1
#
_entry.id   AF-A0A8J6NFT6-F1
#
_cell.length_a   1.000
_cell.length_b   1.000
_cell.length_c   1.000
_cell.angle_alpha   90.00
_cell.angle_beta   90.00
_cell.angle_gamma   90.00
#
_symmetry.space_group_name_H-M   'P 1'
#
loop_
_entity.id
_entity.type
_entity.pdbx_description
1 polymer ?
#
loop_
_entity_poly.entity_id
_entity_poly.type
_entity_poly.pdbx_seq_one_letter_code
_entity_poly.pdbx_strand_id
1 'polypeptide(L)'
;MRTTLNTLYNMIQTNLSRITSDMADINGQISSGRQMSKISDNPVNLVSALGLRSSLAELGQYQENLIYGESLISASESSLRQMKEQITEAKVTTIQALSSALTDGDRANMAPIVRNLIDQALILGNTQINGKYIFGGYRTAGYTDQEPTPFVADLVSDYRITTPAMALADTGTPSTLIVDDLKINGIDIPAAVGDGMSTFFADSSAAAKAEAINAVSDQTGVSAEVTPAMPAATAPVSAGTLLAGDLVINGTSIIPTTAVLDGDSDNALINAINAQIGSTGVAASKDSSGTIQLKAVDGRNIHVVTSANGETITNFNGSASSNVYIGKIQLHSDRSFMLESDATSGEPGLVALGLEGGNLVTGELADAAGDGRLSVVTIAKEDGNVRYAGDRENNLDIKVGKNSTMAVAKNGQDTIMDSGIFSALIKLEDNLLGRNYTQVEGIHEASDLTATLNSGATGLDNAGSFTTGSFSITVSDHAHNPPEDFTIYIPVDITTDSLEDIASRMNDIPNITAGWSADGHLEIQTSDPDRYTMSVADQGSNFLDVVGIRQQELQFQALNRSLTELDDAMTGLTTHISDFGARANRIDVQSQIYTNLEIATQENLSNQQDTDMIEAIMNLNAKEVAYQAALNSAAKTMQLSLVDYL
;
A
#
# COMPACT_ATOMS: atom_id res chain seq x y z
N MET A 1 -62.01 -55.03 -60.72
CA MET A 1 -60.98 -54.66 -61.72
C MET A 1 -60.73 -53.15 -61.83
N ARG A 2 -61.73 -52.24 -61.82
CA ARG A 2 -61.48 -50.78 -61.72
C ARG A 2 -60.76 -50.37 -60.42
N THR A 3 -61.08 -51.04 -59.30
CA THR A 3 -60.40 -50.85 -58.02
C THR A 3 -58.95 -51.31 -58.04
N THR A 4 -58.64 -52.45 -58.69
CA THR A 4 -57.29 -53.01 -58.77
C THR A 4 -56.35 -52.22 -59.70
N LEU A 5 -56.88 -51.64 -60.79
CA LEU A 5 -56.15 -50.74 -61.68
C LEU A 5 -55.85 -49.38 -61.01
N ASN A 6 -56.83 -48.82 -60.30
CA ASN A 6 -56.61 -47.61 -59.50
C ASN A 6 -55.58 -47.86 -58.37
N THR A 7 -55.57 -49.02 -57.73
CA THR A 7 -54.53 -49.35 -56.73
C THR A 7 -53.14 -49.52 -57.34
N LEU A 8 -53.02 -50.07 -58.55
CA LEU A 8 -51.75 -50.23 -59.27
C LEU A 8 -51.18 -48.88 -59.72
N TYR A 9 -52.03 -48.01 -60.28
CA TYR A 9 -51.67 -46.65 -60.66
C TYR A 9 -51.23 -45.82 -59.43
N ASN A 10 -51.99 -45.90 -58.34
CA ASN A 10 -51.63 -45.24 -57.09
C ASN A 10 -50.33 -45.79 -56.49
N MET A 11 -50.08 -47.11 -56.58
CA MET A 11 -48.80 -47.71 -56.16
C MET A 11 -47.62 -47.21 -56.99
N ILE A 12 -47.77 -47.12 -58.31
CA ILE A 12 -46.73 -46.61 -59.22
C ILE A 12 -46.46 -45.13 -58.93
N GLN A 13 -47.50 -44.31 -58.79
CA GLN A 13 -47.33 -42.90 -58.42
C GLN A 13 -46.66 -42.77 -57.05
N THR A 14 -47.09 -43.53 -56.05
CA THR A 14 -46.48 -43.50 -54.71
C THR A 14 -45.00 -43.90 -54.77
N ASN A 15 -44.63 -44.90 -55.57
CA ASN A 15 -43.25 -45.32 -55.76
C ASN A 15 -42.41 -44.29 -56.53
N LEU A 16 -42.93 -43.72 -57.61
CA LEU A 16 -42.24 -42.65 -58.36
C LEU A 16 -42.04 -41.42 -57.49
N SER A 17 -43.08 -40.99 -56.76
CA SER A 17 -43.00 -39.90 -55.79
C SER A 17 -41.98 -40.18 -54.69
N ARG A 18 -41.87 -41.44 -54.22
CA ARG A 18 -40.85 -41.84 -53.24
C ARG A 18 -39.44 -41.74 -53.83
N ILE A 19 -39.21 -42.26 -55.03
CA ILE A 19 -37.88 -42.19 -55.68
C ILE A 19 -37.48 -40.74 -55.98
N THR A 20 -38.41 -39.90 -56.43
CA THR A 20 -38.13 -38.46 -56.64
C THR A 20 -37.82 -37.74 -55.34
N SER A 21 -38.47 -38.11 -54.23
CA SER A 21 -38.12 -37.58 -52.90
C SER A 21 -36.72 -38.02 -52.50
N ASP A 22 -36.43 -39.32 -52.58
CA ASP A 22 -35.11 -39.89 -52.23
C ASP A 22 -33.99 -39.21 -53.06
N MET A 23 -34.21 -38.97 -54.36
CA MET A 23 -33.25 -38.26 -55.21
C MET A 23 -33.08 -36.79 -54.80
N ALA A 24 -34.16 -36.11 -54.43
CA ALA A 24 -34.09 -34.72 -53.96
C ALA A 24 -33.32 -34.62 -52.64
N ASP A 25 -33.51 -35.59 -51.75
CA ASP A 25 -32.80 -35.66 -50.46
C ASP A 25 -31.30 -35.94 -50.66
N ILE A 26 -30.94 -36.91 -51.52
CA ILE A 26 -29.53 -37.20 -51.84
C ILE A 26 -28.88 -36.01 -52.57
N ASN A 27 -29.58 -35.36 -53.51
CA ASN A 27 -29.08 -34.13 -54.14
C ASN A 27 -28.88 -33.00 -53.10
N GLY A 28 -29.76 -32.91 -52.10
CA GLY A 28 -29.60 -32.00 -50.97
C GLY A 28 -28.36 -32.32 -50.14
N GLN A 29 -28.08 -33.60 -49.87
CA GLN A 29 -26.88 -34.05 -49.15
C GLN A 29 -25.58 -33.76 -49.93
N ILE A 30 -25.59 -33.98 -51.25
CA ILE A 30 -24.46 -33.67 -52.14
C ILE A 30 -24.23 -32.16 -52.22
N SER A 31 -25.30 -31.37 -52.39
CA SER A 31 -25.20 -29.92 -52.50
C SER A 31 -24.78 -29.25 -51.19
N SER A 32 -25.20 -29.78 -50.04
CA SER A 32 -24.86 -29.24 -48.73
C SER A 32 -23.56 -29.79 -48.16
N GLY A 33 -23.04 -30.89 -48.72
CA GLY A 33 -21.90 -31.65 -48.17
C GLY A 33 -22.20 -32.30 -46.82
N ARG A 34 -23.45 -32.31 -46.35
CA ARG A 34 -23.85 -32.80 -45.03
C ARG A 34 -24.83 -33.96 -45.15
N GLN A 35 -24.63 -34.98 -44.33
CA GLN A 35 -25.49 -36.18 -44.29
C GLN A 35 -26.91 -35.84 -43.82
N MET A 36 -27.06 -34.74 -43.09
CA MET A 36 -28.33 -34.29 -42.53
C MET A 36 -28.48 -32.77 -42.67
N SER A 37 -29.65 -32.36 -43.18
CA SER A 37 -29.99 -30.94 -43.39
C SER A 37 -31.11 -30.50 -42.45
N LYS A 38 -31.99 -31.42 -42.05
CA LYS A 38 -33.11 -31.17 -41.14
C LYS A 38 -33.08 -32.08 -39.92
N ILE A 39 -33.74 -31.65 -38.84
CA ILE A 39 -33.90 -32.42 -37.59
C ILE A 39 -34.64 -33.75 -37.83
N SER A 40 -35.54 -33.77 -38.81
CA SER A 40 -36.28 -34.96 -39.20
C SER A 40 -35.42 -36.08 -39.79
N ASP A 41 -34.24 -35.77 -40.35
CA ASP A 41 -33.48 -36.70 -41.17
C ASP A 41 -32.75 -37.74 -40.29
N ASN A 42 -32.13 -37.29 -39.20
CA ASN A 42 -31.53 -38.15 -38.18
C ASN A 42 -31.43 -37.41 -36.83
N PRO A 43 -32.44 -37.53 -35.94
CA PRO A 43 -32.48 -36.75 -34.71
C PRO A 43 -31.37 -37.14 -33.72
N VAL A 44 -30.88 -38.38 -33.74
CA VAL A 44 -29.85 -38.86 -32.78
C VAL A 44 -28.48 -38.31 -33.13
N ASN A 45 -28.06 -38.45 -34.39
CA ASN A 45 -26.77 -37.92 -34.84
C ASN A 45 -26.79 -36.40 -34.85
N LEU A 46 -27.93 -35.75 -35.14
CA LEU A 46 -28.00 -34.30 -35.09
C LEU A 46 -27.83 -33.74 -33.67
N VAL A 47 -28.46 -34.36 -32.66
CA VAL A 47 -28.25 -33.95 -31.25
C VAL A 47 -26.78 -34.11 -30.85
N SER A 48 -26.15 -35.20 -31.29
CA SER A 48 -24.73 -35.46 -31.04
C SER A 48 -23.83 -34.42 -31.74
N ALA A 49 -24.11 -34.11 -33.00
CA ALA A 49 -23.41 -33.08 -33.77
C ALA A 49 -23.60 -31.67 -33.17
N LEU A 50 -24.79 -31.34 -32.66
CA LEU A 50 -25.04 -30.09 -31.94
C LEU A 50 -24.24 -30.02 -30.63
N GLY A 51 -24.16 -31.14 -29.90
CA GLY A 51 -23.30 -31.25 -28.73
C GLY A 51 -21.83 -31.01 -29.06
N LEU A 52 -21.32 -31.66 -30.12
CA LEU A 52 -19.94 -31.48 -30.60
C LEU A 52 -19.66 -30.04 -31.05
N ARG A 53 -20.59 -29.38 -31.74
CA ARG A 53 -20.48 -27.96 -32.11
C ARG A 53 -20.45 -27.05 -30.89
N SER A 54 -21.28 -27.32 -29.87
CA SER A 54 -21.25 -26.59 -28.60
C SER A 54 -19.88 -26.76 -27.92
N SER A 55 -19.36 -28.00 -27.88
CA SER A 55 -18.03 -28.27 -27.34
C SER A 55 -16.93 -27.54 -28.10
N LEU A 56 -16.98 -27.50 -29.44
CA LEU A 56 -16.01 -26.74 -30.25
C LEU A 56 -16.06 -25.24 -29.95
N ALA A 57 -17.26 -24.65 -29.81
CA ALA A 57 -17.39 -23.25 -29.44
C ALA A 57 -16.83 -22.96 -28.04
N GLU A 58 -17.07 -23.86 -27.07
CA GLU A 58 -16.49 -23.77 -25.73
C GLU A 58 -14.95 -23.88 -25.76
N LEU A 59 -14.40 -24.82 -26.53
CA LEU A 59 -12.95 -25.01 -26.69
C LEU A 59 -12.29 -23.81 -27.33
N GLY A 60 -12.89 -23.24 -28.38
CA GLY A 60 -12.42 -22.02 -29.02
C GLY A 60 -12.37 -20.84 -28.03
N GLN A 61 -13.41 -20.67 -27.21
CA GLN A 61 -13.41 -19.64 -26.17
C GLN A 61 -12.31 -19.88 -25.12
N TYR A 62 -12.05 -21.13 -24.73
CA TYR A 62 -10.98 -21.45 -23.80
C TYR A 62 -9.59 -21.17 -24.40
N GLN A 63 -9.38 -21.44 -25.69
CA GLN A 63 -8.15 -21.07 -26.37
C GLN A 63 -7.95 -19.55 -26.45
N GLU A 64 -8.98 -18.78 -26.81
CA GLU A 64 -8.92 -17.32 -26.80
C GLU A 64 -8.55 -16.78 -25.41
N ASN A 65 -9.18 -17.34 -24.37
CA ASN A 65 -8.85 -16.99 -22.99
C ASN A 65 -7.40 -17.33 -22.64
N LEU A 66 -6.90 -18.50 -23.05
CA LEU A 66 -5.50 -18.90 -22.81
C LEU A 66 -4.51 -18.00 -23.53
N ILE A 67 -4.77 -17.60 -24.78
CA ILE A 67 -3.94 -16.65 -25.53
C ILE A 67 -3.89 -15.29 -24.83
N TYR A 68 -5.05 -14.82 -24.33
CA TYR A 68 -5.09 -13.59 -23.52
C TYR A 68 -4.27 -13.74 -22.23
N GLY A 69 -4.39 -14.88 -21.55
CA GLY A 69 -3.61 -15.22 -20.37
C GLY A 69 -2.11 -15.26 -20.63
N GLU A 70 -1.68 -15.86 -21.75
CA GLU A 70 -0.29 -15.94 -22.17
C GLU A 70 0.31 -14.54 -22.37
N SER A 71 -0.43 -13.65 -23.05
CA SER A 71 -0.04 -12.27 -23.24
C SER A 71 0.14 -11.52 -21.91
N LEU A 72 -0.79 -11.72 -20.96
CA LEU A 72 -0.70 -11.12 -19.62
C LEU A 72 0.49 -11.65 -18.81
N ILE A 73 0.70 -12.97 -18.80
CA ILE A 73 1.82 -13.57 -18.09
C ILE A 73 3.14 -13.08 -18.66
N SER A 74 3.28 -13.09 -20.00
CA SER A 74 4.50 -12.66 -20.68
C SER A 74 4.84 -11.19 -20.39
N ALA A 75 3.82 -10.31 -20.39
CA ALA A 75 4.03 -8.91 -20.04
C ALA A 75 4.33 -8.70 -18.56
N SER A 76 3.69 -9.46 -17.67
CA SER A 76 3.97 -9.41 -16.23
C SER A 76 5.40 -9.86 -15.95
N GLU A 77 5.82 -10.97 -16.53
CA GLU A 77 7.19 -11.47 -16.41
C GLU A 77 8.21 -10.47 -16.96
N SER A 78 7.95 -9.90 -18.14
CA SER A 78 8.82 -8.89 -18.76
C SER A 78 8.95 -7.64 -17.89
N SER A 79 7.85 -7.14 -17.33
CA SER A 79 7.86 -5.97 -16.45
C SER A 79 8.66 -6.24 -15.16
N LEU A 80 8.47 -7.40 -14.52
CA LEU A 80 9.23 -7.77 -13.32
C LEU A 80 10.72 -7.98 -13.61
N ARG A 81 11.08 -8.53 -14.78
CA ARG A 81 12.47 -8.64 -15.21
C ARG A 81 13.11 -7.27 -15.38
N GLN A 82 12.42 -6.33 -16.01
CA GLN A 82 12.89 -4.94 -16.15
C GLN A 82 12.99 -4.24 -14.79
N MET A 83 12.07 -4.47 -13.85
CA MET A 83 12.19 -3.96 -12.48
C MET A 83 13.42 -4.52 -11.77
N LYS A 84 13.71 -5.81 -11.93
CA LYS A 84 14.93 -6.43 -11.39
C LYS A 84 16.20 -5.81 -11.98
N GLU A 85 16.18 -5.41 -13.25
CA GLU A 85 17.27 -4.66 -13.86
C GLU A 85 17.45 -3.28 -13.21
N GLN A 86 16.36 -2.57 -12.87
CA GLN A 86 16.45 -1.30 -12.13
C GLN A 86 17.13 -1.48 -10.77
N ILE A 87 16.79 -2.55 -10.03
CA ILE A 87 17.44 -2.83 -8.75
C ILE A 87 18.91 -3.21 -8.93
N THR A 88 19.23 -3.92 -10.01
CA THR A 88 20.62 -4.23 -10.34
C THR A 88 21.42 -2.94 -10.59
N GLU A 89 20.82 -1.96 -11.28
CA GLU A 89 21.43 -0.63 -11.47
C GLU A 89 21.56 0.13 -10.15
N ALA A 90 20.54 0.10 -9.28
CA ALA A 90 20.61 0.68 -7.94
C ALA A 90 21.75 0.08 -7.10
N LYS A 91 21.98 -1.23 -7.19
CA LYS A 91 23.12 -1.89 -6.54
C LYS A 91 24.46 -1.42 -7.10
N VAL A 92 24.59 -1.24 -8.41
CA VAL A 92 25.81 -0.70 -9.01
C VAL A 92 26.06 0.73 -8.51
N THR A 93 25.03 1.57 -8.46
CA THR A 93 25.09 2.93 -7.89
C THR A 93 25.52 2.90 -6.43
N THR A 94 24.97 1.98 -5.64
CA THR A 94 25.33 1.82 -4.22
C THR A 94 26.79 1.38 -4.05
N ILE A 95 27.28 0.42 -4.84
CA ILE A 95 28.68 -0.02 -4.83
C ILE A 95 29.63 1.13 -5.21
N GLN A 96 29.24 1.97 -6.17
CA GLN A 96 30.00 3.17 -6.51
C GLN A 96 30.02 4.18 -5.34
N ALA A 97 28.86 4.39 -4.71
CA ALA A 97 28.70 5.30 -3.58
C ALA A 97 29.48 4.88 -2.32
N LEU A 98 29.76 3.57 -2.15
CA LEU A 98 30.59 3.03 -1.07
C LEU A 98 32.09 3.32 -1.24
N SER A 99 32.52 3.98 -2.32
CA SER A 99 33.91 4.42 -2.44
C SER A 99 34.27 5.42 -1.34
N SER A 100 35.32 5.13 -0.57
CA SER A 100 35.84 6.02 0.48
C SER A 100 36.43 7.34 -0.06
N ALA A 101 36.64 7.44 -1.38
CA ALA A 101 37.08 8.66 -2.05
C ALA A 101 35.96 9.66 -2.34
N LEU A 102 34.68 9.25 -2.23
CA LEU A 102 33.54 10.13 -2.46
C LEU A 102 33.18 10.93 -1.22
N THR A 103 32.86 12.20 -1.42
CA THR A 103 32.32 13.09 -0.38
C THR A 103 30.81 12.90 -0.25
N ASP A 104 30.24 13.40 0.84
CA ASP A 104 28.79 13.35 1.10
C ASP A 104 28.02 14.13 0.02
N GLY A 105 28.59 15.22 -0.48
CA GLY A 105 28.06 15.97 -1.62
C GLY A 105 28.12 15.18 -2.93
N ASP A 106 29.16 14.40 -3.16
CA ASP A 106 29.25 13.52 -4.34
C ASP A 106 28.18 12.41 -4.28
N ARG A 107 27.96 11.81 -3.10
CA ARG A 107 26.88 10.82 -2.88
C ARG A 107 25.50 11.43 -3.08
N ALA A 108 25.26 12.64 -2.57
CA ALA A 108 24.00 13.34 -2.79
C ALA A 108 23.70 13.59 -4.29
N ASN A 109 24.74 13.81 -5.12
CA ASN A 109 24.58 13.94 -6.57
C ASN A 109 24.21 12.63 -7.28
N MET A 110 24.31 11.48 -6.60
CA MET A 110 23.87 10.18 -7.12
C MET A 110 22.41 9.86 -6.77
N ALA A 111 21.82 10.53 -5.78
CA ALA A 111 20.42 10.34 -5.38
C ALA A 111 19.43 10.56 -6.56
N PRO A 112 19.60 11.56 -7.46
CA PRO A 112 18.73 11.71 -8.62
C PRO A 112 18.77 10.53 -9.60
N ILE A 113 19.86 9.75 -9.64
CA ILE A 113 19.93 8.52 -10.43
C ILE A 113 18.94 7.51 -9.83
N VAL A 114 18.99 7.30 -8.52
CA VAL A 114 18.08 6.39 -7.82
C VAL A 114 16.62 6.85 -7.92
N ARG A 115 16.36 8.16 -7.83
CA ARG A 115 15.03 8.73 -8.09
C ARG A 115 14.51 8.36 -9.47
N ASN A 116 15.36 8.40 -10.50
CA ASN A 116 14.97 7.98 -11.84
C ASN A 116 14.64 6.48 -11.91
N LEU A 117 15.35 5.63 -11.16
CA LEU A 117 15.04 4.20 -11.06
C LEU A 117 13.68 3.96 -10.37
N ILE A 118 13.34 4.75 -9.36
CA ILE A 118 12.01 4.74 -8.72
C ILE A 118 10.93 5.08 -9.75
N ASP A 119 11.12 6.15 -10.53
CA ASP A 119 10.17 6.56 -11.57
C ASP A 119 9.99 5.47 -12.64
N GLN A 120 11.08 4.83 -13.06
CA GLN A 120 11.03 3.71 -14.00
C GLN A 120 10.29 2.51 -13.41
N ALA A 121 10.55 2.15 -12.16
CA ALA A 121 9.82 1.10 -11.46
C ALA A 121 8.32 1.41 -11.35
N LEU A 122 7.94 2.67 -11.12
CA LEU A 122 6.55 3.12 -11.09
C LEU A 122 5.86 2.95 -12.45
N ILE A 123 6.55 3.32 -13.54
CA ILE A 123 6.04 3.14 -14.91
C ILE A 123 5.82 1.65 -15.20
N LEU A 124 6.78 0.80 -14.82
CA LEU A 124 6.71 -0.65 -14.99
C LEU A 124 5.55 -1.26 -14.19
N GLY A 125 5.32 -0.80 -12.95
CA GLY A 125 4.18 -1.22 -12.12
C GLY A 125 2.82 -0.85 -12.71
N ASN A 126 2.79 0.21 -13.53
CA ASN A 126 1.60 0.67 -14.24
C ASN A 126 1.50 0.16 -15.69
N THR A 127 2.21 -0.91 -16.04
CA THR A 127 2.16 -1.51 -17.38
C THR A 127 0.73 -1.94 -17.76
N GLN A 128 0.35 -1.71 -19.02
CA GLN A 128 -0.96 -2.03 -19.55
C GLN A 128 -0.91 -2.95 -20.77
N ILE A 129 -1.94 -3.80 -20.92
CA ILE A 129 -2.26 -4.51 -22.17
C ILE A 129 -3.69 -4.18 -22.55
N ASN A 130 -3.93 -3.75 -23.79
CA ASN A 130 -5.26 -3.43 -24.31
C ASN A 130 -6.05 -2.46 -23.42
N GLY A 131 -5.37 -1.46 -22.85
CA GLY A 131 -5.95 -0.45 -21.95
C GLY A 131 -6.27 -0.96 -20.54
N LYS A 132 -5.79 -2.16 -20.17
CA LYS A 132 -5.98 -2.77 -18.86
C LYS A 132 -4.66 -2.90 -18.11
N TYR A 133 -4.65 -2.50 -16.85
CA TYR A 133 -3.46 -2.64 -15.99
C TYR A 133 -3.22 -4.10 -15.61
N ILE A 134 -2.00 -4.58 -15.81
CA ILE A 134 -1.66 -6.00 -15.56
C ILE A 134 -1.53 -6.31 -14.07
N PHE A 135 -1.08 -5.33 -13.28
CA PHE A 135 -0.92 -5.43 -11.83
C PHE A 135 -2.08 -4.81 -11.05
N GLY A 136 -3.23 -4.53 -11.70
CA GLY A 136 -4.40 -3.92 -11.05
C GLY A 136 -5.26 -4.88 -10.22
N GLY A 137 -4.93 -6.17 -10.17
CA GLY A 137 -5.82 -7.21 -9.66
C GLY A 137 -7.07 -7.33 -10.56
N TYR A 138 -8.27 -7.55 -10.00
CA TYR A 138 -9.51 -7.50 -10.80
C TYR A 138 -9.89 -6.10 -11.26
N ARG A 139 -9.34 -5.06 -10.63
CA ARG A 139 -9.54 -3.66 -11.02
C ARG A 139 -8.66 -3.32 -12.22
N THR A 140 -9.00 -3.85 -13.38
CA THR A 140 -8.21 -3.69 -14.62
C THR A 140 -8.62 -2.50 -15.48
N ALA A 141 -9.87 -2.04 -15.38
CA ALA A 141 -10.44 -0.96 -16.20
C ALA A 141 -11.27 0.06 -15.37
N GLY A 142 -11.20 -0.03 -14.03
CA GLY A 142 -12.04 0.74 -13.12
C GLY A 142 -11.47 2.08 -12.67
N TYR A 143 -10.26 2.45 -13.09
CA TYR A 143 -9.65 3.73 -12.72
C TYR A 143 -10.33 4.85 -13.51
N THR A 144 -11.16 5.64 -12.83
CA THR A 144 -11.78 6.85 -13.39
C THR A 144 -10.80 8.02 -13.34
N ASP A 145 -11.09 9.15 -14.01
CA ASP A 145 -10.27 10.38 -13.88
C ASP A 145 -10.13 10.88 -12.41
N GLN A 146 -10.98 10.37 -11.50
CA GLN A 146 -10.95 10.64 -10.06
C GLN A 146 -10.12 9.62 -9.26
N GLU A 147 -9.87 8.41 -9.79
CA GLU A 147 -9.08 7.38 -9.12
C GLU A 147 -7.69 7.27 -9.77
N PRO A 148 -6.61 7.33 -8.99
CA PRO A 148 -5.27 7.31 -9.58
C PRO A 148 -4.89 5.90 -10.04
N THR A 149 -3.88 5.81 -10.90
CA THR A 149 -3.34 4.55 -11.45
C THR A 149 -3.00 3.52 -10.36
N PRO A 150 -2.87 2.21 -10.68
CA PRO A 150 -2.60 1.19 -9.66
C PRO A 150 -1.41 1.51 -8.76
N PHE A 151 -0.32 2.04 -9.31
CA PHE A 151 0.80 2.59 -8.54
C PHE A 151 0.86 4.09 -8.70
N VAL A 152 1.08 4.81 -7.61
CA VAL A 152 1.18 6.28 -7.60
C VAL A 152 2.32 6.68 -6.70
N ALA A 153 3.20 7.55 -7.20
CA ALA A 153 4.27 8.14 -6.41
C ALA A 153 3.75 9.32 -5.60
N ASP A 154 4.51 9.61 -4.55
CA ASP A 154 4.33 10.69 -3.61
C ASP A 154 2.94 10.72 -2.98
N LEU A 155 2.42 9.54 -2.63
CA LEU A 155 1.17 9.36 -1.90
C LEU A 155 1.37 8.38 -0.75
N VAL A 156 0.75 8.68 0.38
CA VAL A 156 0.73 7.81 1.56
C VAL A 156 -0.07 6.51 1.27
N SER A 157 0.24 5.43 1.98
CA SER A 157 -0.39 4.10 1.76
C SER A 157 -1.87 4.01 2.18
N ASP A 158 -2.35 4.94 3.01
CA ASP A 158 -3.68 4.97 3.63
C ASP A 158 -4.34 6.38 3.50
N TYR A 159 -5.65 6.42 3.69
CA TYR A 159 -6.44 7.66 3.75
C TYR A 159 -6.30 8.25 5.15
N ARG A 160 -6.04 9.57 5.26
CA ARG A 160 -5.72 10.21 6.53
C ARG A 160 -6.44 11.53 6.71
N ILE A 161 -6.85 11.82 7.94
CA ILE A 161 -7.23 13.17 8.38
C ILE A 161 -6.63 13.47 9.75
N THR A 162 -5.96 14.61 9.88
CA THR A 162 -5.34 15.06 11.13
C THR A 162 -6.16 16.18 11.73
N THR A 163 -6.48 16.07 13.01
CA THR A 163 -7.16 17.15 13.75
C THR A 163 -6.19 18.29 14.08
N PRO A 164 -6.66 19.54 14.23
CA PRO A 164 -5.79 20.63 14.67
C PRO A 164 -5.37 20.44 16.15
N ALA A 165 -4.23 21.00 16.51
CA ALA A 165 -3.83 21.11 17.91
C ALA A 165 -4.66 22.19 18.61
N MET A 166 -4.95 22.01 19.90
CA MET A 166 -5.77 22.94 20.67
C MET A 166 -5.02 23.47 21.89
N ALA A 167 -5.17 24.77 22.15
CA ALA A 167 -4.69 25.42 23.37
C ALA A 167 -5.88 26.11 24.05
N LEU A 168 -6.15 25.78 25.31
CA LEU A 168 -7.24 26.34 26.09
C LEU A 168 -6.74 26.86 27.44
N ALA A 169 -7.43 27.82 28.03
CA ALA A 169 -7.26 28.11 29.45
C ALA A 169 -7.72 26.89 30.29
N ASP A 170 -7.18 26.72 31.50
CA ASP A 170 -7.63 25.68 32.45
C ASP A 170 -9.10 25.81 32.88
N THR A 171 -9.70 26.99 32.71
CA THR A 171 -11.15 27.24 32.88
C THR A 171 -11.97 26.99 31.61
N GLY A 172 -11.34 26.56 30.52
CA GLY A 172 -12.02 26.22 29.27
C GLY A 172 -12.95 25.01 29.43
N THR A 173 -13.77 24.76 28.40
CA THR A 173 -14.61 23.56 28.31
C THR A 173 -14.43 22.97 26.91
N PRO A 174 -13.38 22.16 26.68
CA PRO A 174 -13.26 21.42 25.43
C PRO A 174 -14.48 20.50 25.24
N SER A 175 -14.90 20.31 23.98
CA SER A 175 -15.94 19.34 23.67
C SER A 175 -15.33 17.94 23.78
N THR A 176 -15.82 17.13 24.71
CA THR A 176 -15.46 15.72 24.86
C THR A 176 -16.35 14.87 23.95
N LEU A 177 -15.80 13.80 23.36
CA LEU A 177 -16.62 12.81 22.63
C LEU A 177 -17.54 12.10 23.62
N ILE A 178 -18.85 12.28 23.47
CA ILE A 178 -19.87 11.51 24.20
C ILE A 178 -20.58 10.52 23.28
N VAL A 179 -21.46 9.70 23.87
CA VAL A 179 -22.25 8.71 23.12
C VAL A 179 -23.12 9.42 22.07
N ASP A 180 -23.19 8.84 20.87
CA ASP A 180 -23.93 9.31 19.70
C ASP A 180 -23.38 10.60 19.04
N ASP A 181 -22.26 11.15 19.50
CA ASP A 181 -21.66 12.36 18.91
C ASP A 181 -21.02 12.11 17.53
N LEU A 182 -20.36 10.96 17.37
CA LEU A 182 -19.55 10.64 16.20
C LEU A 182 -19.85 9.21 15.72
N LYS A 183 -20.03 9.07 14.41
CA LYS A 183 -20.01 7.79 13.71
C LYS A 183 -18.89 7.77 12.69
N ILE A 184 -18.30 6.59 12.49
CA ILE A 184 -17.35 6.32 11.42
C ILE A 184 -17.88 5.18 10.57
N ASN A 185 -18.05 5.41 9.27
CA ASN A 185 -18.66 4.44 8.35
C ASN A 185 -20.03 3.91 8.84
N GLY A 186 -20.79 4.76 9.54
CA GLY A 186 -22.10 4.43 10.11
C GLY A 186 -22.08 3.68 11.46
N ILE A 187 -20.90 3.44 12.04
CA ILE A 187 -20.74 2.80 13.36
C ILE A 187 -20.49 3.88 14.43
N ASP A 188 -21.25 3.83 15.52
CA ASP A 188 -21.12 4.75 16.66
C ASP A 188 -19.78 4.59 17.39
N ILE A 189 -19.11 5.71 17.63
CA ILE A 189 -17.91 5.78 18.46
C ILE A 189 -18.33 5.95 19.94
N PRO A 190 -17.76 5.15 20.87
CA PRO A 190 -18.05 5.29 22.28
C PRO A 190 -17.55 6.63 22.85
N ALA A 191 -18.03 6.98 24.03
CA ALA A 191 -17.54 8.17 24.74
C ALA A 191 -16.04 8.03 25.08
N ALA A 192 -15.30 9.12 24.97
CA ALA A 192 -13.92 9.19 25.45
C ALA A 192 -13.89 9.17 26.98
N VAL A 193 -12.98 8.38 27.54
CA VAL A 193 -12.79 8.23 28.99
C VAL A 193 -11.45 8.85 29.36
N GLY A 194 -11.39 9.52 30.52
CA GLY A 194 -10.18 10.20 30.95
C GLY A 194 -8.94 9.31 30.94
N ASP A 195 -7.84 9.83 30.38
CA ASP A 195 -6.56 9.10 30.22
C ASP A 195 -5.85 8.71 31.54
N GLY A 196 -6.37 9.14 32.69
CA GLY A 196 -5.83 8.83 34.02
C GLY A 196 -4.49 9.51 34.36
N MET A 197 -3.95 10.35 33.47
CA MET A 197 -2.61 10.94 33.61
C MET A 197 -2.62 12.46 33.47
N SER A 198 -3.51 13.02 32.63
CA SER A 198 -3.66 14.46 32.45
C SER A 198 -4.22 15.12 33.71
N THR A 199 -3.65 16.27 34.07
CA THR A 199 -4.10 17.06 35.22
C THR A 199 -5.41 17.81 34.96
N PHE A 200 -5.67 18.17 33.70
CA PHE A 200 -6.89 18.84 33.23
C PHE A 200 -7.37 18.24 31.91
N PHE A 201 -8.69 18.26 31.70
CA PHE A 201 -9.37 17.79 30.47
C PHE A 201 -8.93 16.40 30.01
N ALA A 202 -8.74 15.48 30.96
CA ALA A 202 -8.22 14.14 30.70
C ALA A 202 -9.10 13.32 29.73
N ASP A 203 -10.40 13.56 29.73
CA ASP A 203 -11.39 12.97 28.84
C ASP A 203 -11.39 13.58 27.43
N SER A 204 -10.84 14.78 27.28
CA SER A 204 -10.65 15.45 25.99
C SER A 204 -9.23 15.31 25.44
N SER A 205 -8.36 14.53 26.06
CA SER A 205 -6.99 14.33 25.57
C SER A 205 -6.96 13.56 24.25
N ALA A 206 -5.86 13.68 23.52
CA ALA A 206 -5.68 12.95 22.26
C ALA A 206 -5.66 11.43 22.51
N ALA A 207 -5.03 10.99 23.60
CA ALA A 207 -5.06 9.60 24.04
C ALA A 207 -6.49 9.07 24.29
N ALA A 208 -7.29 9.80 25.07
CA ALA A 208 -8.65 9.40 25.42
C ALA A 208 -9.56 9.23 24.18
N LYS A 209 -9.46 10.18 23.25
CA LYS A 209 -10.24 10.16 21.99
C LYS A 209 -9.76 9.07 21.03
N ALA A 210 -8.44 8.85 20.91
CA ALA A 210 -7.90 7.78 20.07
C ALA A 210 -8.27 6.39 20.62
N GLU A 211 -8.26 6.21 21.94
CA GLU A 211 -8.71 4.98 22.58
C GLU A 211 -10.19 4.69 22.27
N ALA A 212 -11.06 5.70 22.34
CA ALA A 212 -12.47 5.56 22.00
C ALA A 212 -12.70 5.12 20.54
N ILE A 213 -11.95 5.69 19.59
CA ILE A 213 -12.06 5.33 18.17
C ILE A 213 -11.48 3.93 17.92
N ASN A 214 -10.31 3.64 18.47
CA ASN A 214 -9.64 2.34 18.31
C ASN A 214 -10.41 1.19 18.96
N ALA A 215 -11.26 1.44 19.95
CA ALA A 215 -12.11 0.41 20.57
C ALA A 215 -13.07 -0.25 19.57
N VAL A 216 -13.36 0.40 18.43
CA VAL A 216 -14.25 -0.11 17.38
C VAL A 216 -13.59 -0.14 15.99
N SER A 217 -12.25 -0.03 15.92
CA SER A 217 -11.50 0.03 14.66
C SER A 217 -11.71 -1.19 13.75
N ASP A 218 -11.83 -2.40 14.33
CA ASP A 218 -12.14 -3.63 13.58
C ASP A 218 -13.49 -3.57 12.86
N GLN A 219 -14.43 -2.75 13.34
CA GLN A 219 -15.77 -2.58 12.76
C GLN A 219 -15.82 -1.40 11.79
N THR A 220 -15.14 -0.30 12.12
CA THR A 220 -15.11 0.91 11.30
C THR A 220 -14.13 0.79 10.12
N GLY A 221 -13.08 -0.01 10.27
CA GLY A 221 -11.92 -0.04 9.37
C GLY A 221 -11.02 1.19 9.52
N VAL A 222 -11.20 1.99 10.57
CA VAL A 222 -10.48 3.24 10.81
C VAL A 222 -9.81 3.20 12.17
N SER A 223 -8.51 3.45 12.18
CA SER A 223 -7.69 3.55 13.38
C SER A 223 -7.36 5.01 13.66
N ALA A 224 -7.15 5.33 14.93
CA ALA A 224 -6.77 6.64 15.42
C ALA A 224 -5.37 6.57 16.04
N GLU A 225 -4.51 7.47 15.59
CA GLU A 225 -3.15 7.62 16.06
C GLU A 225 -2.98 8.95 16.78
N VAL A 226 -2.21 8.95 17.87
CA VAL A 226 -2.03 10.13 18.70
C VAL A 226 -0.76 10.87 18.32
N THR A 227 -0.94 12.17 18.06
CA THR A 227 0.15 13.15 18.09
C THR A 227 0.16 13.82 19.46
N PRO A 228 1.21 13.66 20.28
CA PRO A 228 1.29 14.32 21.58
C PRO A 228 1.21 15.85 21.48
N ALA A 229 0.81 16.52 22.57
CA ALA A 229 0.84 17.98 22.62
C ALA A 229 2.30 18.49 22.51
N MET A 230 2.54 19.47 21.62
CA MET A 230 3.88 20.02 21.36
C MET A 230 3.94 21.57 21.36
N PRO A 231 3.57 22.25 22.46
CA PRO A 231 3.58 23.71 22.49
C PRO A 231 5.00 24.27 22.49
N ALA A 232 5.22 25.30 21.67
CA ALA A 232 6.45 26.09 21.65
C ALA A 232 6.25 27.43 22.36
N ALA A 233 7.30 27.92 23.00
CA ALA A 233 7.35 29.26 23.53
C ALA A 233 7.24 30.30 22.39
N THR A 234 6.69 31.47 22.73
CA THR A 234 6.42 32.55 21.79
C THR A 234 7.67 33.35 21.40
N ALA A 235 8.74 33.21 22.17
CA ALA A 235 10.03 33.84 21.93
C ALA A 235 11.17 33.07 22.64
N PRO A 236 12.45 33.33 22.30
CA PRO A 236 13.58 32.78 23.03
C PRO A 236 13.57 33.08 24.52
N VAL A 237 14.18 32.19 25.29
CA VAL A 237 14.35 32.36 26.73
C VAL A 237 15.16 33.62 27.04
N SER A 238 14.73 34.37 28.05
CA SER A 238 15.44 35.55 28.55
C SER A 238 16.15 35.24 29.87
N ALA A 239 17.26 35.92 30.14
CA ALA A 239 18.04 35.70 31.35
C ALA A 239 17.24 36.05 32.62
N GLY A 240 17.33 35.20 33.65
CA GLY A 240 16.62 35.43 34.91
C GLY A 240 16.74 34.28 35.90
N THR A 241 15.98 34.37 37.00
CA THR A 241 15.90 33.31 38.01
C THR A 241 14.45 32.90 38.19
N LEU A 242 14.17 31.60 38.06
CA LEU A 242 12.86 31.02 38.33
C LEU A 242 12.79 30.54 39.78
N LEU A 243 11.70 30.91 40.45
CA LEU A 243 11.36 30.43 41.78
C LEU A 243 10.24 29.40 41.71
N ALA A 244 9.99 28.71 42.83
CA ALA A 244 8.86 27.78 42.93
C ALA A 244 7.54 28.48 42.58
N GLY A 245 6.78 27.88 41.67
CA GLY A 245 5.52 28.44 41.15
C GLY A 245 5.67 29.44 39.99
N ASP A 246 6.88 29.82 39.58
CA ASP A 246 7.07 30.68 38.41
C ASP A 246 6.81 29.95 37.10
N LEU A 247 7.28 28.71 37.00
CA LEU A 247 6.93 27.77 35.93
C LEU A 247 6.45 26.46 36.56
N VAL A 248 5.22 26.07 36.26
CA VAL A 248 4.65 24.78 36.68
C VAL A 248 4.20 24.02 35.44
N ILE A 249 4.65 22.77 35.30
CA ILE A 249 4.26 21.87 34.20
C ILE A 249 3.59 20.64 34.81
N ASN A 250 2.36 20.35 34.39
CA ASN A 250 1.55 19.23 34.90
C ASN A 250 1.54 19.14 36.43
N GLY A 251 1.41 20.29 37.10
CA GLY A 251 1.39 20.40 38.56
C GLY A 251 2.75 20.39 39.28
N THR A 252 3.86 20.21 38.56
CA THR A 252 5.22 20.20 39.13
C THR A 252 5.95 21.52 38.87
N SER A 253 6.51 22.15 39.91
CA SER A 253 7.33 23.37 39.75
C SER A 253 8.70 23.05 39.15
N ILE A 254 9.09 23.81 38.14
CA ILE A 254 10.40 23.68 37.48
C ILE A 254 11.36 24.72 38.05
N ILE A 255 12.48 24.25 38.60
CA ILE A 255 13.48 25.11 39.27
C ILE A 255 14.88 24.73 38.77
N PRO A 256 15.49 25.55 37.89
CA PRO A 256 16.88 25.39 37.49
C PRO A 256 17.86 25.54 38.64
N THR A 257 18.98 24.81 38.59
CA THR A 257 20.03 24.83 39.63
C THR A 257 20.86 26.12 39.60
N THR A 258 20.94 26.77 38.44
CA THR A 258 21.58 28.07 38.21
C THR A 258 20.58 29.07 37.64
N ALA A 259 20.95 30.36 37.60
CA ALA A 259 20.17 31.34 36.87
C ALA A 259 20.18 31.00 35.38
N VAL A 260 19.03 31.15 34.73
CA VAL A 260 18.85 30.92 33.31
C VAL A 260 19.52 32.07 32.54
N LEU A 261 20.32 31.76 31.52
CA LEU A 261 20.93 32.75 30.64
C LEU A 261 20.05 33.07 29.43
N ASP A 262 20.36 34.15 28.71
CA ASP A 262 19.71 34.47 27.44
C ASP A 262 19.84 33.29 26.47
N GLY A 263 18.73 32.96 25.81
CA GLY A 263 18.58 31.80 24.94
C GLY A 263 18.80 30.46 25.64
N ASP A 264 18.73 30.43 26.97
CA ASP A 264 19.11 29.29 27.82
C ASP A 264 20.47 28.70 27.38
N SER A 265 21.44 29.57 27.10
CA SER A 265 22.70 29.19 26.42
C SER A 265 23.56 28.18 27.20
N ASP A 266 23.35 28.06 28.51
CA ASP A 266 23.94 27.06 29.39
C ASP A 266 23.03 25.84 29.64
N ASN A 267 21.88 25.78 28.97
CA ASN A 267 20.86 24.73 29.03
C ASN A 267 20.27 24.51 30.43
N ALA A 268 20.37 25.50 31.33
CA ALA A 268 19.92 25.38 32.71
C ALA A 268 18.41 25.10 32.81
N LEU A 269 17.60 25.78 31.99
CA LEU A 269 16.14 25.62 31.98
C LEU A 269 15.71 24.30 31.36
N ILE A 270 16.21 23.94 30.18
CA ILE A 270 15.88 22.65 29.54
C ILE A 270 16.21 21.49 30.49
N ASN A 271 17.41 21.51 31.09
CA ASN A 271 17.86 20.45 31.98
C ASN A 271 16.93 20.34 33.21
N ALA A 272 16.45 21.46 33.73
CA ALA A 272 15.50 21.47 34.84
C ALA A 272 14.14 20.87 34.48
N ILE A 273 13.65 21.11 33.26
CA ILE A 273 12.40 20.51 32.76
C ILE A 273 12.60 19.00 32.55
N ASN A 274 13.66 18.62 31.84
CA ASN A 274 13.93 17.22 31.48
C ASN A 274 14.23 16.35 32.71
N ALA A 275 14.84 16.90 33.77
CA ALA A 275 15.01 16.20 35.04
C ALA A 275 13.69 15.82 35.73
N GLN A 276 12.56 16.40 35.32
CA GLN A 276 11.23 16.13 35.89
C GLN A 276 10.33 15.27 34.99
N ILE A 277 10.83 14.74 33.85
CA ILE A 277 10.05 13.92 32.90
C ILE A 277 9.28 12.79 33.60
N GLY A 278 9.91 12.09 34.55
CA GLY A 278 9.26 10.99 35.27
C GLY A 278 8.03 11.39 36.10
N SER A 279 7.91 12.66 36.49
CA SER A 279 6.76 13.19 37.25
C SER A 279 5.78 13.97 36.37
N THR A 280 6.27 14.66 35.35
CA THR A 280 5.43 15.51 34.47
C THR A 280 4.90 14.76 33.26
N GLY A 281 5.64 13.77 32.76
CA GLY A 281 5.46 13.17 31.45
C GLY A 281 5.69 14.17 30.31
N VAL A 282 6.52 15.19 30.52
CA VAL A 282 6.79 16.25 29.53
C VAL A 282 8.29 16.41 29.36
N ALA A 283 8.75 16.23 28.14
CA ALA A 283 10.11 16.53 27.72
C ALA A 283 10.17 17.94 27.11
N ALA A 284 11.34 18.56 27.19
CA ALA A 284 11.64 19.87 26.62
C ALA A 284 12.82 19.78 25.65
N SER A 285 12.70 20.54 24.58
CA SER A 285 13.72 20.81 23.59
C SER A 285 13.90 22.31 23.41
N LYS A 286 14.98 22.72 22.76
CA LYS A 286 15.24 24.13 22.45
C LYS A 286 15.83 24.26 21.07
N ASP A 287 15.33 25.17 20.26
CA ASP A 287 15.96 25.42 18.97
C ASP A 287 17.27 26.21 19.09
N SER A 288 17.94 26.43 17.95
CA SER A 288 19.19 27.22 17.88
C SER A 288 19.02 28.69 18.26
N SER A 289 17.80 29.21 18.27
CA SER A 289 17.49 30.59 18.67
C SER A 289 17.28 30.74 20.18
N GLY A 290 17.13 29.62 20.90
CA GLY A 290 16.88 29.59 22.33
C GLY A 290 15.40 29.48 22.70
N THR A 291 14.52 29.18 21.75
CA THR A 291 13.08 28.99 21.98
C THR A 291 12.83 27.57 22.46
N ILE A 292 12.13 27.42 23.59
CA ILE A 292 11.81 26.10 24.17
C ILE A 292 10.55 25.54 23.53
N GLN A 293 10.56 24.25 23.21
CA GLN A 293 9.38 23.47 22.86
C GLN A 293 9.20 22.35 23.88
N LEU A 294 7.95 22.12 24.29
CA LEU A 294 7.59 20.98 25.14
C LEU A 294 6.99 19.89 24.27
N LYS A 295 7.10 18.63 24.70
CA LYS A 295 6.42 17.49 24.11
C LYS A 295 5.96 16.55 25.22
N ALA A 296 4.69 16.16 25.17
CA ALA A 296 4.18 15.12 26.06
C ALA A 296 4.77 13.77 25.63
N VAL A 297 5.21 12.96 26.59
CA VAL A 297 5.82 11.65 26.31
C VAL A 297 4.81 10.65 25.76
N ASP A 298 3.53 10.85 26.07
CA ASP A 298 2.39 10.11 25.57
C ASP A 298 1.27 11.09 25.18
N GLY A 299 0.16 10.57 24.66
CA GLY A 299 -0.98 11.36 24.18
C GLY A 299 -1.74 12.23 25.20
N ARG A 300 -1.18 12.42 26.40
CA ARG A 300 -1.73 13.29 27.46
C ARG A 300 -1.68 14.77 27.09
N ASN A 301 -2.42 15.56 27.86
CA ASN A 301 -2.38 17.01 27.78
C ASN A 301 -1.15 17.57 28.51
N ILE A 302 -0.67 18.72 28.07
CA ILE A 302 0.34 19.52 28.79
C ILE A 302 -0.35 20.71 29.43
N HIS A 303 -0.30 20.79 30.75
CA HIS A 303 -0.73 21.95 31.50
C HIS A 303 0.47 22.80 31.90
N VAL A 304 0.55 24.04 31.40
CA VAL A 304 1.62 24.99 31.70
C VAL A 304 1.04 26.19 32.44
N VAL A 305 1.60 26.47 33.62
CA VAL A 305 1.29 27.67 34.40
C VAL A 305 2.54 28.54 34.49
N THR A 306 2.41 29.81 34.11
CA THR A 306 3.46 30.81 34.25
C THR A 306 3.03 31.95 35.17
N SER A 307 3.90 32.32 36.12
CA SER A 307 3.77 33.60 36.83
C SER A 307 4.21 34.76 35.93
N ALA A 308 4.04 36.01 36.38
CA ALA A 308 4.57 37.16 35.66
C ALA A 308 6.10 37.07 35.45
N ASN A 309 6.85 36.60 36.46
CA ASN A 309 8.29 36.40 36.34
C ASN A 309 8.62 35.21 35.43
N GLY A 310 7.91 34.09 35.62
CA GLY A 310 8.09 32.90 34.80
C GLY A 310 7.84 33.16 33.33
N GLU A 311 6.80 33.91 32.99
CA GLU A 311 6.50 34.28 31.61
C GLU A 311 7.58 35.18 31.00
N THR A 312 8.08 36.18 31.74
CA THR A 312 9.15 37.07 31.22
C THR A 312 10.45 36.32 30.89
N ILE A 313 10.71 35.20 31.57
CA ILE A 313 11.90 34.37 31.36
C ILE A 313 11.64 33.34 30.26
N THR A 314 10.50 32.65 30.32
CA THR A 314 10.23 31.44 29.52
C THR A 314 9.44 31.70 28.25
N ASN A 315 8.66 32.78 28.19
CA ASN A 315 7.82 33.18 27.05
C ASN A 315 6.81 32.10 26.57
N PHE A 316 6.41 31.15 27.42
CA PHE A 316 5.58 30.02 27.01
C PHE A 316 4.15 30.40 26.62
N ASN A 317 3.48 31.19 27.45
CA ASN A 317 2.05 31.43 27.30
C ASN A 317 1.72 32.76 26.58
N GLY A 318 2.73 33.57 26.25
CA GLY A 318 2.59 34.94 25.73
C GLY A 318 2.13 35.96 26.80
N SER A 319 1.53 35.48 27.88
CA SER A 319 1.19 36.23 29.10
C SER A 319 1.07 35.25 30.27
N ALA A 320 1.32 35.73 31.50
CA ALA A 320 1.19 34.94 32.70
C ALA A 320 -0.21 34.34 32.82
N SER A 321 -0.31 33.03 32.64
CA SER A 321 -1.59 32.33 32.53
C SER A 321 -1.43 30.83 32.81
N SER A 322 -2.56 30.12 32.75
CA SER A 322 -2.70 28.69 33.01
C SER A 322 -3.34 28.07 31.77
N ASN A 323 -2.52 27.45 30.92
CA ASN A 323 -2.95 26.92 29.63
C ASN A 323 -2.79 25.41 29.57
N VAL A 324 -3.78 24.74 28.98
CA VAL A 324 -3.78 23.32 28.68
C VAL A 324 -3.67 23.14 27.17
N TYR A 325 -2.63 22.45 26.77
CA TYR A 325 -2.34 22.10 25.38
C TYR A 325 -2.72 20.65 25.15
N ILE A 326 -3.58 20.43 24.15
CA ILE A 326 -4.10 19.13 23.76
C ILE A 326 -3.44 18.72 22.45
N GLY A 327 -3.01 17.46 22.39
CA GLY A 327 -2.43 16.85 21.19
C GLY A 327 -3.42 16.73 20.03
N LYS A 328 -2.93 16.19 18.92
CA LYS A 328 -3.75 15.90 17.73
C LYS A 328 -4.07 14.43 17.68
N ILE A 329 -5.05 14.09 16.85
CA ILE A 329 -5.32 12.72 16.45
C ILE A 329 -5.28 12.68 14.94
N GLN A 330 -4.64 11.66 14.40
CA GLN A 330 -4.76 11.33 13.00
C GLN A 330 -5.63 10.08 12.86
N LEU A 331 -6.70 10.18 12.08
CA LEU A 331 -7.50 9.02 11.71
C LEU A 331 -6.97 8.49 10.39
N HIS A 332 -6.77 7.17 10.30
CA HIS A 332 -6.26 6.54 9.10
C HIS A 332 -6.94 5.22 8.76
N SER A 333 -7.01 4.88 7.47
CA SER A 333 -7.65 3.68 6.95
C SER A 333 -7.10 3.26 5.59
N ASP A 334 -7.10 1.97 5.29
CA ASP A 334 -6.67 1.43 3.99
C ASP A 334 -7.66 1.77 2.85
N ARG A 335 -8.86 2.27 3.18
CA ARG A 335 -9.95 2.67 2.29
C ARG A 335 -10.45 4.06 2.66
N SER A 336 -11.15 4.72 1.73
CA SER A 336 -11.81 5.98 2.06
C SER A 336 -12.87 5.73 3.14
N PHE A 337 -13.08 6.72 4.01
CA PHE A 337 -14.02 6.60 5.12
C PHE A 337 -14.81 7.89 5.32
N MET A 338 -15.91 7.77 6.04
CA MET A 338 -16.82 8.88 6.33
C MET A 338 -16.90 9.09 7.84
N LEU A 339 -16.70 10.34 8.27
CA LEU A 339 -17.06 10.80 9.61
C LEU A 339 -18.46 11.39 9.55
N GLU A 340 -19.32 11.03 10.50
CA GLU A 340 -20.67 11.56 10.60
C GLU A 340 -20.93 12.07 12.01
N SER A 341 -21.55 13.24 12.13
CA SER A 341 -21.90 13.90 13.38
C SER A 341 -23.31 14.49 13.28
N ASP A 342 -23.98 14.73 14.40
CA ASP A 342 -25.32 15.33 14.39
C ASP A 342 -25.27 16.79 13.92
N ALA A 343 -25.70 17.00 12.67
CA ALA A 343 -25.78 18.29 12.01
C ALA A 343 -26.71 19.29 12.73
N THR A 344 -27.68 18.81 13.54
CA THR A 344 -28.65 19.69 14.21
C THR A 344 -28.10 20.37 15.46
N SER A 345 -26.97 19.88 15.99
CA SER A 345 -26.32 20.36 17.21
C SER A 345 -24.97 21.05 16.98
N GLY A 346 -24.69 21.51 15.75
CA GLY A 346 -23.40 22.13 15.43
C GLY A 346 -22.26 21.11 15.35
N GLU A 347 -22.59 19.88 14.96
CA GLU A 347 -21.65 18.79 14.68
C GLU A 347 -20.74 18.43 15.86
N PRO A 348 -21.30 18.08 17.04
CA PRO A 348 -20.55 17.91 18.28
C PRO A 348 -19.41 16.89 18.18
N GLY A 349 -19.57 15.79 17.44
CA GLY A 349 -18.50 14.82 17.22
C GLY A 349 -17.31 15.38 16.45
N LEU A 350 -17.54 16.18 15.41
CA LEU A 350 -16.46 16.82 14.65
C LEU A 350 -15.79 17.91 15.49
N VAL A 351 -16.57 18.70 16.24
CA VAL A 351 -16.05 19.71 17.18
C VAL A 351 -15.25 19.07 18.32
N ALA A 352 -15.67 17.91 18.83
CA ALA A 352 -14.95 17.17 19.84
C ALA A 352 -13.61 16.63 19.32
N LEU A 353 -13.51 16.31 18.04
CA LEU A 353 -12.24 16.04 17.37
C LEU A 353 -11.41 17.33 17.14
N GLY A 354 -11.96 18.52 17.41
CA GLY A 354 -11.30 19.81 17.14
C GLY A 354 -11.44 20.27 15.69
N LEU A 355 -12.16 19.54 14.86
CA LEU A 355 -12.53 19.97 13.52
C LEU A 355 -13.58 21.09 13.64
N GLU A 356 -13.54 22.11 12.79
CA GLU A 356 -14.35 23.34 12.95
C GLU A 356 -15.87 23.17 12.69
N GLY A 357 -16.42 21.96 12.87
CA GLY A 357 -17.87 21.73 12.76
C GLY A 357 -18.46 22.26 11.45
N GLY A 358 -17.87 21.83 10.33
CA GLY A 358 -18.46 22.07 9.02
C GLY A 358 -18.45 23.53 8.56
N ASN A 359 -17.69 24.44 9.19
CA ASN A 359 -17.56 25.82 8.69
C ASN A 359 -16.33 26.05 7.79
N LEU A 360 -15.48 25.04 7.63
CA LEU A 360 -14.33 25.07 6.73
C LEU A 360 -14.24 23.79 5.91
N VAL A 361 -14.03 23.96 4.59
CA VAL A 361 -13.70 22.87 3.67
C VAL A 361 -12.33 22.34 4.08
N THR A 362 -12.27 21.09 4.53
CA THR A 362 -11.04 20.37 4.90
C THR A 362 -10.04 20.14 3.74
N GLY A 363 -10.30 20.74 2.57
CA GLY A 363 -9.58 20.47 1.33
C GLY A 363 -10.07 19.22 0.59
N GLU A 364 -10.99 18.45 1.20
CA GLU A 364 -11.61 17.26 0.63
C GLU A 364 -12.69 17.61 -0.40
N LEU A 365 -12.75 16.88 -1.52
CA LEU A 365 -13.59 17.20 -2.68
C LEU A 365 -15.12 17.04 -2.44
N ALA A 366 -15.54 16.53 -1.29
CA ALA A 366 -16.93 16.19 -0.97
C ALA A 366 -17.41 16.70 0.41
N ASP A 367 -16.66 17.60 1.05
CA ASP A 367 -17.02 18.20 2.34
C ASP A 367 -17.96 19.42 2.12
N ALA A 368 -19.19 19.32 2.64
CA ALA A 368 -20.19 20.37 2.52
C ALA A 368 -20.48 20.99 3.89
N ALA A 369 -20.45 22.31 3.94
CA ALA A 369 -20.54 23.01 5.21
C ALA A 369 -21.85 22.74 5.97
N GLY A 370 -21.75 22.21 7.20
CA GLY A 370 -22.86 22.04 8.14
C GLY A 370 -23.78 20.84 7.85
N ASP A 371 -23.36 19.88 7.04
CA ASP A 371 -24.15 18.69 6.72
C ASP A 371 -23.90 17.51 7.68
N GLY A 372 -22.99 17.68 8.64
CA GLY A 372 -22.59 16.67 9.61
C GLY A 372 -21.83 15.50 8.99
N ARG A 373 -21.28 15.63 7.78
CA ARG A 373 -20.61 14.54 7.05
C ARG A 373 -19.28 15.01 6.48
N LEU A 374 -18.22 14.25 6.77
CA LEU A 374 -16.89 14.51 6.23
C LEU A 374 -16.32 13.25 5.59
N SER A 375 -16.21 13.27 4.26
CA SER A 375 -15.63 12.19 3.48
C SER A 375 -14.12 12.37 3.36
N VAL A 376 -13.36 11.45 3.94
CA VAL A 376 -11.90 11.43 3.80
C VAL A 376 -11.55 10.61 2.57
N VAL A 377 -11.25 11.31 1.47
CA VAL A 377 -10.90 10.71 0.17
C VAL A 377 -9.53 11.13 -0.32
N THR A 378 -8.94 12.17 0.29
CA THR A 378 -7.60 12.62 -0.03
C THR A 378 -6.59 11.80 0.76
N ILE A 379 -5.52 11.44 0.06
CA ILE A 379 -4.35 10.81 0.62
C ILE A 379 -3.27 11.88 0.64
N ALA A 380 -2.63 12.05 1.77
CA ALA A 380 -1.51 12.96 1.92
C ALA A 380 -0.44 12.69 0.85
N LYS A 381 0.14 13.75 0.28
CA LYS A 381 1.33 13.61 -0.55
C LYS A 381 2.56 13.57 0.33
N GLU A 382 3.47 12.66 0.03
CA GLU A 382 4.75 12.54 0.74
C GLU A 382 5.85 12.14 -0.22
N ASP A 383 6.88 12.98 -0.34
CA ASP A 383 8.02 12.72 -1.21
C ASP A 383 8.67 11.39 -0.82
N GLY A 384 8.74 10.46 -1.78
CA GLY A 384 9.38 9.17 -1.54
C GLY A 384 8.45 8.11 -0.93
N ASN A 385 7.14 8.23 -1.08
CA ASN A 385 6.22 7.11 -0.84
C ASN A 385 5.55 6.64 -2.14
N VAL A 386 5.30 5.34 -2.24
CA VAL A 386 4.54 4.75 -3.35
C VAL A 386 3.33 4.03 -2.78
N ARG A 387 2.16 4.28 -3.37
CA ARG A 387 0.92 3.61 -2.99
C ARG A 387 0.46 2.63 -4.06
N TYR A 388 -0.04 1.48 -3.61
CA TYR A 388 -0.83 0.58 -4.45
C TYR A 388 -2.34 0.77 -4.22
N ALA A 389 -3.05 1.11 -5.30
CA ALA A 389 -4.49 1.40 -5.36
C ALA A 389 -5.31 0.29 -6.03
N GLY A 390 -4.65 -0.77 -6.52
CA GLY A 390 -5.34 -1.89 -7.16
C GLY A 390 -6.06 -2.80 -6.18
N ASP A 391 -6.66 -3.87 -6.69
CA ASP A 391 -7.33 -4.86 -5.86
C ASP A 391 -6.29 -5.74 -5.15
N ARG A 392 -6.12 -5.53 -3.84
CA ARG A 392 -5.17 -6.26 -2.99
C ARG A 392 -5.60 -7.69 -2.69
N GLU A 393 -6.89 -7.99 -2.78
CA GLU A 393 -7.43 -9.28 -2.33
C GLU A 393 -7.49 -10.31 -3.47
N ASN A 394 -7.63 -9.85 -4.72
CA ASN A 394 -7.97 -10.73 -5.82
C ASN A 394 -7.00 -10.65 -7.01
N ASN A 395 -6.51 -11.82 -7.42
CA ASN A 395 -5.67 -12.03 -8.59
C ASN A 395 -6.49 -12.26 -9.85
N LEU A 396 -6.07 -11.74 -11.01
CA LEU A 396 -6.84 -11.89 -12.24
C LEU A 396 -6.85 -13.35 -12.75
N ASP A 397 -8.04 -13.94 -12.78
CA ASP A 397 -8.29 -15.27 -13.31
C ASP A 397 -8.98 -15.24 -14.68
N ILE A 398 -8.62 -16.19 -15.54
CA ILE A 398 -9.34 -16.49 -16.78
C ILE A 398 -10.04 -17.85 -16.68
N LYS A 399 -11.16 -17.98 -17.40
CA LYS A 399 -11.86 -19.25 -17.51
C LYS A 399 -11.20 -20.15 -18.55
N VAL A 400 -10.75 -21.33 -18.13
CA VAL A 400 -10.01 -22.27 -18.98
C VAL A 400 -10.67 -23.65 -18.99
N GLY A 401 -11.96 -23.72 -18.71
CA GLY A 401 -12.73 -24.95 -18.62
C GLY A 401 -14.11 -24.70 -18.04
N LYS A 402 -14.97 -25.72 -18.03
CA LYS A 402 -16.35 -25.59 -17.55
C LYS A 402 -16.41 -25.13 -16.09
N ASN A 403 -15.58 -25.75 -15.24
CA ASN A 403 -15.44 -25.47 -13.80
C ASN A 403 -13.99 -25.11 -13.41
N SER A 404 -13.16 -24.73 -14.39
CA SER A 404 -11.73 -24.48 -14.16
C SER A 404 -11.39 -23.04 -14.53
N THR A 405 -10.78 -22.32 -13.60
CA THR A 405 -10.12 -21.04 -13.84
C THR A 405 -8.61 -21.19 -13.68
N MET A 406 -7.87 -20.23 -14.22
CA MET A 406 -6.44 -20.12 -14.02
C MET A 406 -6.07 -18.66 -13.81
N ALA A 407 -5.34 -18.41 -12.73
CA ALA A 407 -4.78 -17.11 -12.40
C ALA A 407 -3.64 -16.76 -13.38
N VAL A 408 -3.80 -15.65 -14.11
CA VAL A 408 -2.90 -15.19 -15.17
C VAL A 408 -2.18 -13.88 -14.85
N ALA A 409 -2.65 -13.14 -13.85
CA ALA A 409 -1.90 -12.05 -13.26
C ALA A 409 -2.09 -12.05 -11.74
N LYS A 410 -1.06 -11.60 -11.01
CA LYS A 410 -1.15 -11.34 -9.59
C LYS A 410 -1.40 -9.85 -9.35
N ASN A 411 -2.03 -9.53 -8.23
CA ASN A 411 -2.15 -8.15 -7.80
C ASN A 411 -0.75 -7.53 -7.56
N GLY A 412 -0.67 -6.21 -7.69
CA GLY A 412 0.57 -5.45 -7.57
C GLY A 412 1.04 -5.26 -6.13
N GLN A 413 0.15 -5.42 -5.14
CA GLN A 413 0.54 -5.41 -3.72
C GLN A 413 1.51 -6.57 -3.46
N ASP A 414 1.03 -7.80 -3.65
CA ASP A 414 1.80 -9.02 -3.39
C ASP A 414 3.06 -9.10 -4.25
N THR A 415 2.97 -8.65 -5.50
CA THR A 415 4.03 -8.90 -6.50
C THR A 415 5.13 -7.85 -6.49
N ILE A 416 4.77 -6.59 -6.20
CA ILE A 416 5.68 -5.44 -6.35
C ILE A 416 5.83 -4.70 -5.02
N MET A 417 4.75 -4.27 -4.36
CA MET A 417 4.87 -3.54 -3.09
C MET A 417 5.55 -4.39 -2.01
N ASP A 418 5.03 -5.59 -1.78
CA ASP A 418 5.49 -6.49 -0.73
C ASP A 418 6.87 -7.10 -1.05
N SER A 419 7.34 -6.95 -2.30
CA SER A 419 8.73 -7.27 -2.64
C SER A 419 9.73 -6.31 -2.01
N GLY A 420 9.27 -5.18 -1.46
CA GLY A 420 10.12 -4.16 -0.85
C GLY A 420 10.87 -3.29 -1.84
N ILE A 421 10.63 -3.43 -3.15
CA ILE A 421 11.37 -2.72 -4.21
C ILE A 421 11.34 -1.20 -4.03
N PHE A 422 10.17 -0.62 -3.80
CA PHE A 422 10.02 0.82 -3.64
C PHE A 422 10.66 1.27 -2.34
N SER A 423 10.40 0.58 -1.22
CA SER A 423 11.03 0.89 0.07
C SER A 423 12.56 0.86 -0.03
N ALA A 424 13.15 -0.14 -0.68
CA ALA A 424 14.60 -0.27 -0.79
C ALA A 424 15.22 0.84 -1.64
N LEU A 425 14.58 1.22 -2.76
CA LEU A 425 15.04 2.32 -3.61
C LEU A 425 14.91 3.69 -2.91
N ILE A 426 13.79 3.92 -2.22
CA ILE A 426 13.55 5.16 -1.45
C ILE A 426 14.56 5.28 -0.31
N LYS A 427 14.73 4.23 0.50
CA LYS A 427 15.73 4.20 1.58
C LYS A 427 17.13 4.43 1.03
N LEU A 428 17.48 3.85 -0.11
CA LEU A 428 18.76 4.11 -0.79
C LEU A 428 18.91 5.60 -1.17
N GLU A 429 17.89 6.22 -1.74
CA GLU A 429 17.92 7.65 -2.08
C GLU A 429 18.17 8.52 -0.84
N ASP A 430 17.46 8.26 0.25
CA ASP A 430 17.63 8.98 1.51
C ASP A 430 19.01 8.76 2.13
N ASN A 431 19.54 7.54 2.07
CA ASN A 431 20.88 7.22 2.53
C ASN A 431 21.96 7.94 1.70
N LEU A 432 21.77 8.10 0.38
CA LEU A 432 22.65 8.90 -0.47
C LEU A 432 22.59 10.39 -0.14
N LEU A 433 21.43 10.90 0.29
CA LEU A 433 21.24 12.27 0.76
C LEU A 433 21.74 12.47 2.21
N GLY A 434 22.03 11.38 2.94
CA GLY A 434 22.52 11.42 4.32
C GLY A 434 21.48 11.85 5.34
N ARG A 435 20.22 11.50 5.12
CA ARG A 435 19.08 11.81 5.99
C ARG A 435 18.31 10.55 6.37
N ASN A 436 17.36 10.69 7.29
CA ASN A 436 16.38 9.66 7.62
C ASN A 436 16.97 8.31 8.10
N TYR A 437 18.04 8.34 8.92
CA TYR A 437 18.64 7.10 9.44
C TYR A 437 17.71 6.40 10.43
N THR A 438 17.63 5.07 10.38
CA THR A 438 16.88 4.27 11.39
C THR A 438 17.78 3.65 12.44
N GLN A 439 19.09 3.57 12.16
CA GLN A 439 20.12 3.08 13.05
C GLN A 439 21.43 3.83 12.79
N VAL A 440 22.12 4.14 13.88
CA VAL A 440 23.42 4.83 13.94
C VAL A 440 24.35 4.02 14.82
N GLU A 441 25.57 3.73 14.34
CA GLU A 441 26.58 2.99 15.09
C GLU A 441 27.92 3.75 15.08
N GLY A 442 28.51 3.93 16.27
CA GLY A 442 29.83 4.52 16.43
C GLY A 442 30.94 3.53 16.09
N ILE A 443 31.96 3.98 15.38
CA ILE A 443 33.07 3.10 14.92
C ILE A 443 34.20 2.90 15.91
N HIS A 444 34.22 3.66 17.01
CA HIS A 444 35.28 3.56 18.02
C HIS A 444 34.83 2.68 19.18
N GLU A 445 35.68 1.73 19.55
CA GLU A 445 35.45 0.79 20.66
C GLU A 445 35.82 1.45 22.00
N ALA A 446 34.92 1.37 22.98
CA ALA A 446 35.17 1.75 24.36
C ALA A 446 35.38 0.51 25.23
N SER A 447 36.45 0.49 26.03
CA SER A 447 36.77 -0.66 26.91
C SER A 447 36.38 -0.45 28.38
N ASP A 448 36.05 0.78 28.80
CA ASP A 448 35.46 1.07 30.11
C ASP A 448 34.34 2.11 29.97
N LEU A 449 33.09 1.63 30.12
CA LEU A 449 31.90 2.45 29.97
C LEU A 449 31.59 3.29 31.22
N THR A 450 32.19 2.94 32.36
CA THR A 450 31.87 3.51 33.69
C THR A 450 32.84 4.59 34.13
N ALA A 451 34.00 4.69 33.47
CA ALA A 451 34.97 5.73 33.74
C ALA A 451 34.43 7.12 33.36
N THR A 452 34.74 8.14 34.16
CA THR A 452 34.37 9.52 33.82
C THR A 452 35.05 9.95 32.52
N LEU A 453 34.39 10.76 31.70
CA LEU A 453 34.92 11.12 30.36
C LEU A 453 36.29 11.81 30.43
N ASN A 454 36.55 12.60 31.47
CA ASN A 454 37.84 13.28 31.67
C ASN A 454 38.94 12.40 32.30
N SER A 455 38.65 11.15 32.65
CA SER A 455 39.61 10.25 33.30
C SER A 455 40.71 9.78 32.35
N GLY A 456 40.44 9.78 31.04
CA GLY A 456 41.30 9.16 30.03
C GLY A 456 41.32 7.63 30.10
N ALA A 457 40.46 7.01 30.92
CA ALA A 457 40.41 5.56 31.13
C ALA A 457 39.24 4.88 30.40
N THR A 458 38.44 5.61 29.64
CA THR A 458 37.28 5.08 28.89
C THR A 458 37.65 4.07 27.80
N GLY A 459 38.92 4.06 27.37
CA GLY A 459 39.42 3.13 26.38
C GLY A 459 39.15 3.52 24.92
N LEU A 460 38.50 4.65 24.67
CA LEU A 460 38.35 5.23 23.34
C LEU A 460 39.68 5.83 22.86
N ASP A 461 40.03 5.60 21.59
CA ASP A 461 41.25 6.12 20.98
C ASP A 461 41.24 7.66 20.85
N ASN A 462 42.35 8.31 21.24
CA ASN A 462 42.52 9.76 21.33
C ASN A 462 42.51 10.48 19.95
N ALA A 463 41.34 10.72 19.37
CA ALA A 463 41.17 11.72 18.30
C ALA A 463 40.79 13.12 18.83
N GLY A 464 40.25 13.21 20.06
CA GLY A 464 39.97 14.46 20.76
C GLY A 464 39.60 14.17 22.21
N SER A 465 40.11 14.97 23.16
CA SER A 465 39.58 14.92 24.54
C SER A 465 38.13 15.37 24.54
N PHE A 466 37.28 14.73 25.34
CA PHE A 466 35.88 15.15 25.49
C PHE A 466 35.80 16.62 25.90
N THR A 467 34.80 17.34 25.39
CA THR A 467 34.49 18.71 25.82
C THR A 467 33.11 18.76 26.49
N THR A 468 32.99 19.56 27.55
CA THR A 468 31.67 19.83 28.12
C THR A 468 30.83 20.59 27.11
N GLY A 469 29.59 20.16 26.89
CA GLY A 469 28.69 20.75 25.90
C GLY A 469 27.42 19.93 25.75
N SER A 470 26.88 19.88 24.52
CA SER A 470 25.78 18.98 24.18
C SER A 470 25.91 18.44 22.77
N PHE A 471 25.11 17.43 22.44
CA PHE A 471 24.77 17.07 21.07
C PHE A 471 23.25 16.87 20.98
N SER A 472 22.69 16.86 19.77
CA SER A 472 21.27 16.73 19.54
C SER A 472 20.93 15.47 18.76
N ILE A 473 19.82 14.82 19.13
CA ILE A 473 19.17 13.77 18.36
C ILE A 473 17.79 14.29 17.95
N THR A 474 17.55 14.41 16.65
CA THR A 474 16.22 14.70 16.10
C THR A 474 15.58 13.40 15.68
N VAL A 475 14.44 13.07 16.28
CA VAL A 475 13.58 11.96 15.87
C VAL A 475 12.45 12.51 15.03
N SER A 476 12.31 12.01 13.80
CA SER A 476 11.22 12.35 12.88
C SER A 476 10.19 11.23 12.89
N ASP A 477 8.94 11.58 13.17
CA ASP A 477 7.79 10.66 13.14
C ASP A 477 7.05 10.77 11.80
N HIS A 478 7.19 9.75 10.95
CA HIS A 478 6.55 9.67 9.63
C HIS A 478 5.11 9.13 9.67
N ALA A 479 4.57 8.89 10.86
CA ALA A 479 3.12 8.72 10.99
C ALA A 479 2.36 10.02 10.66
N HIS A 480 2.99 11.17 10.81
CA HIS A 480 2.32 12.46 10.62
C HIS A 480 2.72 13.10 9.29
N ASN A 481 1.82 13.92 8.71
CA ASN A 481 2.13 14.70 7.51
C ASN A 481 1.91 16.21 7.76
N PRO A 482 2.95 17.06 7.59
CA PRO A 482 4.36 16.69 7.40
C PRO A 482 4.91 15.88 8.60
N PRO A 483 6.01 15.13 8.43
CA PRO A 483 6.66 14.43 9.54
C PRO A 483 6.92 15.37 10.70
N GLU A 484 6.66 14.90 11.91
CA GLU A 484 6.87 15.71 13.11
C GLU A 484 8.23 15.42 13.72
N ASP A 485 9.07 16.45 13.71
CA ASP A 485 10.41 16.39 14.28
C ASP A 485 10.39 16.71 15.76
N PHE A 486 11.16 15.93 16.51
CA PHE A 486 11.42 16.16 17.91
C PHE A 486 12.91 16.04 18.20
N THR A 487 13.54 17.18 18.45
CA THR A 487 14.98 17.27 18.73
C THR A 487 15.23 17.29 20.23
N ILE A 488 15.92 16.31 20.79
CA ILE A 488 16.42 16.35 22.16
C ILE A 488 17.91 16.68 22.16
N TYR A 489 18.30 17.60 23.04
CA TYR A 489 19.69 17.96 23.32
C TYR A 489 20.16 17.18 24.54
N ILE A 490 21.22 16.41 24.38
CA ILE A 490 21.80 15.58 25.43
C ILE A 490 23.04 16.30 25.97
N PRO A 491 23.07 16.65 27.26
CA PRO A 491 24.23 17.29 27.86
C PRO A 491 25.38 16.30 28.01
N VAL A 492 26.59 16.83 27.98
CA VAL A 492 27.83 16.11 28.23
C VAL A 492 28.65 16.94 29.22
N ASP A 493 28.78 16.46 30.46
CA ASP A 493 29.67 16.99 31.49
C ASP A 493 30.80 15.99 31.75
N ILE A 494 31.99 16.36 31.28
CA ILE A 494 33.16 15.50 31.33
C ILE A 494 33.62 15.14 32.75
N THR A 495 33.19 15.89 33.76
CA THR A 495 33.62 15.71 35.15
C THR A 495 32.75 14.74 35.93
N THR A 496 31.49 14.58 35.51
CA THR A 496 30.48 13.80 36.22
C THR A 496 29.98 12.62 35.41
N ASP A 497 29.90 12.74 34.08
CA ASP A 497 29.34 11.71 33.23
C ASP A 497 30.35 10.60 32.91
N SER A 498 29.83 9.38 32.76
CA SER A 498 30.44 8.25 32.07
C SER A 498 29.81 8.01 30.69
N LEU A 499 30.38 7.11 29.89
CA LEU A 499 29.79 6.72 28.59
C LEU A 499 28.44 6.01 28.76
N GLU A 500 28.28 5.25 29.84
CA GLU A 500 27.03 4.59 30.19
C GLU A 500 25.95 5.59 30.61
N ASP A 501 26.30 6.63 31.37
CA ASP A 501 25.35 7.68 31.77
C ASP A 501 24.78 8.42 30.55
N ILE A 502 25.62 8.71 29.55
CA ILE A 502 25.20 9.36 28.30
C ILE A 502 24.22 8.46 27.53
N ALA A 503 24.55 7.17 27.37
CA ALA A 503 23.66 6.22 26.69
C ALA A 503 22.35 6.01 27.45
N SER A 504 22.38 5.98 28.79
CA SER A 504 21.18 5.91 29.62
C SER A 504 20.27 7.12 29.38
N ARG A 505 20.82 8.33 29.30
CA ARG A 505 20.03 9.54 28.98
C ARG A 505 19.42 9.52 27.58
N MET A 506 20.07 8.89 26.60
CA MET A 506 19.48 8.71 25.27
C MET A 506 18.24 7.80 25.31
N ASN A 507 18.18 6.82 26.21
CA ASN A 507 17.01 5.94 26.36
C ASN A 507 15.79 6.65 26.96
N ASP A 508 15.96 7.84 27.54
CA ASP A 508 14.84 8.68 27.98
C ASP A 508 14.16 9.40 26.79
N ILE A 509 14.76 9.35 25.59
CA ILE A 509 14.17 9.88 24.36
C ILE A 509 13.09 8.91 23.86
N PRO A 510 11.84 9.37 23.68
CA PRO A 510 10.78 8.52 23.14
C PRO A 510 11.17 7.91 21.79
N ASN A 511 10.93 6.61 21.65
CA ASN A 511 11.16 5.83 20.43
C ASN A 511 12.62 5.68 19.99
N ILE A 512 13.56 5.98 20.89
CA ILE A 512 14.98 5.71 20.70
C ILE A 512 15.42 4.67 21.74
N THR A 513 16.19 3.71 21.27
CA THR A 513 16.96 2.81 22.12
C THR A 513 18.44 3.04 21.84
N ALA A 514 19.21 3.29 22.89
CA ALA A 514 20.64 3.49 22.81
C ALA A 514 21.37 2.56 23.78
N GLY A 515 22.50 2.04 23.36
CA GLY A 515 23.29 1.14 24.18
C GLY A 515 24.69 0.94 23.63
N TRP A 516 25.53 0.28 24.41
CA TRP A 516 26.85 -0.13 23.95
C TRP A 516 26.79 -1.61 23.57
N SER A 517 27.30 -1.93 22.39
CA SER A 517 27.41 -3.29 21.87
C SER A 517 28.37 -4.11 22.73
N ALA A 518 28.33 -5.45 22.59
CA ALA A 518 29.26 -6.33 23.29
C ALA A 518 30.73 -6.06 22.93
N ASP A 519 30.96 -5.50 21.74
CA ASP A 519 32.26 -5.13 21.21
C ASP A 519 32.61 -3.65 21.51
N GLY A 520 31.83 -2.97 22.35
CA GLY A 520 32.14 -1.63 22.85
C GLY A 520 31.80 -0.48 21.89
N HIS A 521 30.89 -0.68 20.94
CA HIS A 521 30.42 0.38 20.02
C HIS A 521 29.10 0.99 20.50
N LEU A 522 28.95 2.31 20.38
CA LEU A 522 27.68 2.97 20.68
C LEU A 522 26.68 2.69 19.56
N GLU A 523 25.54 2.08 19.89
CA GLU A 523 24.43 1.83 18.98
C GLU A 523 23.23 2.71 19.38
N ILE A 524 22.62 3.37 18.41
CA ILE A 524 21.39 4.13 18.55
C ILE A 524 20.42 3.65 17.47
N GLN A 525 19.23 3.25 17.86
CA GLN A 525 18.22 2.68 16.96
C GLN A 525 16.86 3.30 17.26
N THR A 526 16.01 3.43 16.23
CA THR A 526 14.60 3.73 16.45
C THR A 526 13.84 2.47 16.89
N SER A 527 12.84 2.64 17.75
CA SER A 527 12.02 1.51 18.22
C SER A 527 11.10 0.94 17.15
N ASP A 528 10.79 1.73 16.12
CA ASP A 528 10.02 1.35 14.94
C ASP A 528 10.70 1.97 13.69
N PRO A 529 11.56 1.20 13.00
CA PRO A 529 12.30 1.66 11.82
C PRO A 529 11.45 1.99 10.60
N ASP A 530 10.19 1.55 10.56
CA ASP A 530 9.29 1.85 9.44
C ASP A 530 8.54 3.17 9.67
N ARG A 531 8.47 3.63 10.92
CA ARG A 531 7.80 4.88 11.30
C ARG A 531 8.74 6.00 11.69
N TYR A 532 9.82 5.71 12.40
CA TYR A 532 10.70 6.71 12.97
C TYR A 532 12.06 6.70 12.28
N THR A 533 12.54 7.89 11.98
CA THR A 533 13.92 8.12 11.56
C THR A 533 14.61 9.08 12.50
N MET A 534 15.93 9.15 12.46
CA MET A 534 16.73 10.04 13.28
C MET A 534 17.81 10.77 12.50
N SER A 535 18.19 11.93 13.02
CA SER A 535 19.42 12.62 12.67
C SER A 535 20.14 13.06 13.94
N VAL A 536 21.47 13.11 13.88
CA VAL A 536 22.33 13.48 15.00
C VAL A 536 23.22 14.65 14.60
N ALA A 537 23.45 15.59 15.53
CA ALA A 537 24.32 16.73 15.29
C ALA A 537 25.06 17.12 16.56
N ASP A 538 26.35 17.42 16.45
CA ASP A 538 27.12 17.92 17.59
C ASP A 538 26.77 19.39 17.88
N GLN A 539 26.69 19.73 19.17
CA GLN A 539 26.34 21.06 19.67
C GLN A 539 27.38 21.53 20.71
N GLY A 540 28.66 21.27 20.42
CA GLY A 540 29.81 21.71 21.21
C GLY A 540 30.38 20.68 22.19
N SER A 541 29.80 19.48 22.28
CA SER A 541 30.32 18.42 23.16
C SER A 541 31.49 17.63 22.57
N ASN A 542 31.67 17.66 21.24
CA ASN A 542 32.52 16.74 20.47
C ASN A 542 32.30 15.24 20.71
N PHE A 543 31.26 14.85 21.46
CA PHE A 543 31.01 13.46 21.86
C PHE A 543 30.81 12.56 20.65
N LEU A 544 29.96 12.97 19.70
CA LEU A 544 29.67 12.20 18.47
C LEU A 544 30.95 11.94 17.65
N ASP A 545 31.83 12.92 17.54
CA ASP A 545 33.10 12.78 16.82
C ASP A 545 34.07 11.80 17.48
N VAL A 546 34.08 11.77 18.82
CA VAL A 546 34.97 10.91 19.64
C VAL A 546 34.50 9.46 19.65
N VAL A 547 33.19 9.21 19.65
CA VAL A 547 32.64 7.85 19.51
C VAL A 547 32.58 7.37 18.06
N GLY A 548 32.90 8.25 17.10
CA GLY A 548 33.01 7.91 15.68
C GLY A 548 31.71 8.02 14.88
N ILE A 549 30.71 8.72 15.40
CA ILE A 549 29.46 9.02 14.71
C ILE A 549 29.68 10.29 13.85
N ARG A 550 30.07 10.10 12.59
CA ARG A 550 30.25 11.19 11.61
C ARG A 550 29.37 10.94 10.38
N GLN A 551 28.86 12.01 9.76
CA GLN A 551 27.93 11.90 8.63
C GLN A 551 28.43 10.97 7.51
N GLN A 552 29.70 11.09 7.12
CA GLN A 552 30.32 10.23 6.11
C GLN A 552 30.29 8.74 6.48
N GLU A 553 30.53 8.42 7.76
CA GLU A 553 30.54 7.05 8.26
C GLU A 553 29.12 6.48 8.35
N LEU A 554 28.16 7.30 8.78
CA LEU A 554 26.75 6.93 8.82
C LEU A 554 26.22 6.61 7.41
N GLN A 555 26.54 7.45 6.42
CA GLN A 555 26.19 7.17 5.03
C GLN A 555 26.81 5.85 4.57
N PHE A 556 28.09 5.59 4.90
CA PHE A 556 28.76 4.35 4.50
C PHE A 556 28.09 3.11 5.11
N GLN A 557 27.76 3.13 6.41
CA GLN A 557 27.05 2.05 7.07
C GLN A 557 25.63 1.85 6.48
N ALA A 558 24.89 2.94 6.27
CA ALA A 558 23.54 2.90 5.73
C ALA A 558 23.51 2.38 4.27
N LEU A 559 24.50 2.73 3.45
CA LEU A 559 24.65 2.20 2.10
C LEU A 559 24.98 0.70 2.10
N ASN A 560 25.74 0.19 3.07
CA ASN A 560 25.96 -1.26 3.22
C ASN A 560 24.65 -1.98 3.58
N ARG A 561 23.82 -1.40 4.46
CA ARG A 561 22.49 -1.94 4.76
C ARG A 561 21.59 -1.91 3.52
N SER A 562 21.63 -0.83 2.75
CA SER A 562 20.89 -0.68 1.49
C SER A 562 21.23 -1.80 0.49
N LEU A 563 22.49 -2.28 0.43
CA LEU A 563 22.83 -3.42 -0.43
C LEU A 563 22.08 -4.69 -0.05
N THR A 564 21.86 -4.92 1.24
CA THR A 564 21.12 -6.09 1.74
C THR A 564 19.63 -5.95 1.42
N GLU A 565 19.06 -4.76 1.65
CA GLU A 565 17.65 -4.46 1.31
C GLU A 565 17.38 -4.62 -0.20
N LEU A 566 18.30 -4.16 -1.06
CA LEU A 566 18.21 -4.36 -2.50
C LEU A 566 18.33 -5.84 -2.89
N ASP A 567 19.15 -6.62 -2.21
CA ASP A 567 19.27 -8.07 -2.42
C ASP A 567 17.99 -8.83 -2.04
N ASP A 568 17.36 -8.43 -0.95
CA ASP A 568 16.07 -8.98 -0.52
C ASP A 568 14.99 -8.64 -1.56
N ALA A 569 14.94 -7.40 -2.05
CA ALA A 569 14.02 -6.98 -3.11
C ALA A 569 14.26 -7.77 -4.43
N MET A 570 15.52 -7.97 -4.83
CA MET A 570 15.85 -8.81 -6.00
C MET A 570 15.39 -10.26 -5.83
N THR A 571 15.51 -10.80 -4.62
CA THR A 571 15.08 -12.16 -4.29
C THR A 571 13.56 -12.29 -4.36
N GLY A 572 12.83 -11.30 -3.81
CA GLY A 572 11.38 -11.20 -3.92
C GLY A 572 10.93 -11.22 -5.39
N LEU A 573 11.45 -10.31 -6.21
CA LEU A 573 11.13 -10.26 -7.65
C LEU A 573 11.46 -11.57 -8.37
N THR A 574 12.59 -12.20 -8.06
CA THR A 574 12.99 -13.48 -8.68
C THR A 574 12.02 -14.60 -8.35
N THR A 575 11.48 -14.62 -7.13
CA THR A 575 10.42 -15.55 -6.72
C THR A 575 9.15 -15.34 -7.57
N HIS A 576 8.70 -14.09 -7.75
CA HIS A 576 7.52 -13.79 -8.56
C HIS A 576 7.74 -14.11 -10.04
N ILE A 577 8.89 -13.78 -10.62
CA ILE A 577 9.26 -14.15 -12.00
C ILE A 577 9.18 -15.67 -12.18
N SER A 578 9.65 -16.45 -11.20
CA SER A 578 9.60 -17.91 -11.24
C SER A 578 8.17 -18.45 -11.17
N ASP A 579 7.30 -17.84 -10.36
CA ASP A 579 5.86 -18.17 -10.30
C ASP A 579 5.17 -17.90 -11.65
N PHE A 580 5.44 -16.75 -12.28
CA PHE A 580 4.93 -16.44 -13.62
C PHE A 580 5.45 -17.43 -14.68
N GLY A 581 6.73 -17.82 -14.62
CA GLY A 581 7.29 -18.83 -15.50
C GLY A 581 6.62 -20.20 -15.34
N ALA A 582 6.29 -20.61 -14.12
CA ALA A 582 5.55 -21.86 -13.88
C ALA A 582 4.12 -21.79 -14.47
N ARG A 583 3.47 -20.63 -14.38
CA ARG A 583 2.13 -20.40 -14.96
C ARG A 583 2.16 -20.36 -16.49
N ALA A 584 3.18 -19.76 -17.09
CA ALA A 584 3.40 -19.78 -18.54
C ALA A 584 3.45 -21.23 -19.05
N ASN A 585 4.29 -22.06 -18.44
CA ASN A 585 4.38 -23.49 -18.78
C ASN A 585 3.03 -24.21 -18.65
N ARG A 586 2.23 -23.87 -17.63
CA ARG A 586 0.90 -24.45 -17.45
C ARG A 586 -0.09 -24.00 -18.53
N ILE A 587 -0.05 -22.74 -18.96
CA ILE A 587 -0.82 -22.25 -20.11
C ILE A 587 -0.44 -23.01 -21.37
N ASP A 588 0.84 -23.17 -21.64
CA ASP A 588 1.33 -23.82 -22.86
C ASP A 588 0.82 -25.27 -22.95
N VAL A 589 0.95 -26.02 -21.85
CA VAL A 589 0.44 -27.40 -21.77
C VAL A 589 -1.08 -27.43 -21.97
N GLN A 590 -1.82 -26.53 -21.32
CA GLN A 590 -3.27 -26.48 -21.45
C GLN A 590 -3.73 -26.10 -22.87
N SER A 591 -3.01 -25.18 -23.51
CA SER A 591 -3.25 -24.74 -24.89
C SER A 591 -3.05 -25.88 -25.88
N GLN A 592 -1.99 -26.68 -25.70
CA GLN A 592 -1.75 -27.88 -26.50
C GLN A 592 -2.85 -28.94 -26.31
N ILE A 593 -3.30 -29.16 -25.07
CA ILE A 593 -4.40 -30.09 -24.77
C ILE A 593 -5.67 -29.65 -25.50
N TYR A 594 -6.05 -28.37 -25.43
CA TYR A 594 -7.25 -27.89 -26.09
C TYR A 594 -7.15 -27.86 -27.60
N THR A 595 -5.98 -27.58 -28.16
CA THR A 595 -5.73 -27.72 -29.61
C THR A 595 -5.97 -29.16 -30.07
N ASN A 596 -5.43 -30.14 -29.34
CA ASN A 596 -5.64 -31.55 -29.67
C ASN A 596 -7.10 -31.99 -29.50
N LEU A 597 -7.77 -31.53 -28.44
CA LEU A 597 -9.17 -31.84 -28.18
C LEU A 597 -10.10 -31.19 -29.21
N GLU A 598 -9.80 -29.97 -29.66
CA GLU A 598 -10.52 -29.30 -30.73
C GLU A 598 -10.40 -30.08 -32.05
N ILE A 599 -9.18 -30.47 -32.45
CA ILE A 599 -8.94 -31.30 -33.64
C ILE A 599 -9.74 -32.61 -33.55
N ALA A 600 -9.66 -33.32 -32.42
CA ALA A 600 -10.39 -34.57 -32.23
C ALA A 600 -11.91 -34.38 -32.26
N THR A 601 -12.42 -33.29 -31.68
CA THR A 601 -13.86 -32.97 -31.68
C THR A 601 -14.33 -32.58 -33.08
N GLN A 602 -13.50 -31.87 -33.83
CA GLN A 602 -13.75 -31.49 -35.22
C GLN A 602 -13.81 -32.72 -36.14
N GLU A 603 -12.90 -33.68 -35.96
CA GLU A 603 -12.91 -34.95 -36.68
C GLU A 603 -14.17 -35.77 -36.36
N ASN A 604 -14.54 -35.86 -35.08
CA ASN A 604 -15.79 -36.52 -34.66
C ASN A 604 -17.04 -35.84 -35.23
N LEU A 605 -17.05 -34.50 -35.28
CA LEU A 605 -18.15 -33.76 -35.90
C LEU A 605 -18.23 -34.05 -37.40
N SER A 606 -17.09 -34.06 -38.09
CA SER A 606 -17.03 -34.40 -39.52
C SER A 606 -17.57 -35.80 -39.79
N ASN A 607 -17.14 -36.80 -39.01
CA ASN A 607 -17.61 -38.18 -39.12
C ASN A 607 -19.14 -38.33 -38.94
N GLN A 608 -19.78 -37.48 -38.15
CA GLN A 608 -21.23 -37.54 -37.91
C GLN A 608 -22.06 -36.66 -38.87
N GLN A 609 -21.43 -35.63 -39.46
CA GLN A 609 -22.13 -34.58 -40.17
C GLN A 609 -21.86 -34.60 -41.68
N ASP A 610 -20.65 -34.93 -42.10
CA ASP A 610 -20.19 -34.70 -43.47
C ASP A 610 -20.50 -35.90 -44.37
N THR A 611 -21.03 -35.63 -45.55
CA THR A 611 -21.45 -36.68 -46.50
C THR A 611 -20.22 -37.32 -47.13
N ASP A 612 -20.17 -38.66 -47.16
CA ASP A 612 -19.29 -39.37 -48.09
C ASP A 612 -19.82 -39.12 -49.51
N MET A 613 -19.20 -38.15 -50.18
CA MET A 613 -19.59 -37.71 -51.51
C MET A 613 -19.54 -38.86 -52.53
N ILE A 614 -18.64 -39.82 -52.34
CA ILE A 614 -18.51 -40.97 -53.24
C ILE A 614 -19.74 -41.87 -53.08
N GLU A 615 -20.10 -42.22 -51.84
CA GLU A 615 -21.28 -43.03 -51.57
C GLU A 615 -22.58 -42.32 -51.99
N ALA A 616 -22.71 -41.02 -51.69
CA ALA A 616 -23.89 -40.24 -52.05
C ALA A 616 -24.09 -40.13 -53.57
N ILE A 617 -23.02 -39.88 -54.33
CA ILE A 617 -23.09 -39.84 -55.81
C ILE A 617 -23.43 -41.22 -56.37
N MET A 618 -22.88 -42.30 -55.81
CA MET A 618 -23.24 -43.67 -56.23
C MET A 618 -24.73 -43.97 -55.96
N ASN A 619 -25.24 -43.61 -54.79
CA ASN A 619 -26.64 -43.81 -54.43
C ASN A 619 -27.58 -42.96 -55.30
N LEU A 620 -27.21 -41.72 -55.63
CA LEU A 620 -27.98 -40.87 -56.55
C LEU A 620 -28.11 -41.53 -57.92
N ASN A 621 -26.99 -41.98 -58.50
CA ASN A 621 -26.99 -42.66 -59.79
C ASN A 621 -27.84 -43.94 -59.76
N ALA A 622 -27.77 -44.73 -58.68
CA ALA A 622 -28.61 -45.92 -58.52
C ALA A 622 -30.11 -45.57 -58.47
N LYS A 623 -30.48 -44.47 -57.79
CA LYS A 623 -31.86 -43.98 -57.74
C LYS A 623 -32.34 -43.43 -59.09
N GLU A 624 -31.48 -42.75 -59.85
CA GLU A 624 -31.79 -42.31 -61.22
C GLU A 624 -32.08 -43.50 -62.15
N VAL A 625 -31.25 -44.54 -62.09
CA VAL A 625 -31.48 -45.77 -62.87
C VAL A 625 -32.79 -46.45 -62.46
N ALA A 626 -33.06 -46.53 -61.16
CA ALA A 626 -34.32 -47.09 -60.64
C ALA A 626 -35.54 -46.26 -61.05
N TYR A 627 -35.43 -44.93 -61.05
CA TYR A 627 -36.46 -44.01 -61.52
C TYR A 627 -36.80 -44.26 -62.99
N GLN A 628 -35.78 -44.34 -63.86
CA GLN A 628 -35.96 -44.65 -65.28
C GLN A 628 -36.61 -46.03 -65.49
N ALA A 629 -36.19 -47.05 -64.73
CA ALA A 629 -36.77 -48.39 -64.78
C ALA A 629 -38.25 -48.41 -64.32
N ALA A 630 -38.57 -47.69 -63.24
CA ALA A 630 -39.94 -47.55 -62.73
C ALA A 630 -40.85 -46.82 -63.73
N LEU A 631 -40.33 -45.79 -64.41
CA LEU A 631 -41.06 -45.01 -65.42
C LEU A 631 -41.34 -45.85 -66.67
N ASN A 632 -40.36 -46.66 -67.10
CA ASN A 632 -40.54 -47.64 -68.17
C ASN A 632 -41.55 -48.74 -67.81
N SER A 633 -41.51 -49.24 -66.57
CA SER A 633 -42.48 -50.23 -66.07
C SER A 633 -43.89 -49.65 -66.01
N ALA A 634 -44.03 -48.42 -65.49
CA ALA A 634 -45.27 -47.67 -65.44
C ALA A 634 -45.89 -47.46 -66.82
N ALA A 635 -45.08 -47.02 -67.80
CA ALA A 635 -45.52 -46.85 -69.19
C ALA A 635 -46.04 -48.16 -69.80
N LYS A 636 -45.37 -49.29 -69.50
CA LYS A 636 -45.75 -50.62 -70.00
C LYS A 636 -47.03 -51.15 -69.35
N THR A 637 -47.22 -50.96 -68.04
CA THR A 637 -48.46 -51.30 -67.32
C THR A 637 -49.65 -50.44 -67.78
N MET A 638 -49.43 -49.15 -68.07
CA MET A 638 -50.45 -48.26 -68.63
C MET A 638 -50.86 -48.64 -70.06
N GLN A 639 -49.93 -49.13 -70.90
CA GLN A 639 -50.25 -49.62 -72.25
C GLN A 639 -51.08 -50.91 -72.24
N LEU A 640 -50.76 -51.89 -71.37
CA LEU A 640 -51.53 -53.15 -71.24
C LEU A 640 -52.98 -52.90 -70.81
N SER A 641 -53.21 -51.95 -69.88
CA SER A 641 -54.53 -51.59 -69.38
C SER A 641 -55.45 -50.94 -70.42
N LEU A 642 -54.90 -50.24 -71.41
CA LEU A 642 -55.69 -49.56 -72.45
C LEU A 642 -55.99 -50.49 -73.63
N VAL A 643 -55.09 -51.43 -73.91
CA VAL A 643 -55.20 -52.40 -75.01
C VAL A 643 -56.20 -53.53 -74.69
N ASP A 644 -56.44 -53.86 -73.40
CA ASP A 644 -57.50 -54.82 -72.99
C ASP A 644 -58.88 -54.16 -72.74
N TYR A 645 -59.01 -52.83 -72.89
CA TYR A 645 -60.28 -52.10 -72.68
C TYR A 645 -61.00 -51.71 -73.99
N LEU A 646 -60.33 -51.81 -75.15
CA LEU A 646 -60.93 -51.74 -76.48
C LEU A 646 -61.14 -53.14 -77.04
#